data_AF-A0A7L4WG05-F1
#
_entry.id   AF-A0A7L4WG05-F1
#
_cell.length_a   1.000
_cell.length_b   1.000
_cell.length_c   1.000
_cell.angle_alpha   90.00
_cell.angle_beta   90.00
_cell.angle_gamma   90.00
#
_symmetry.space_group_name_H-M   'P 1'
#
loop_
_entity.id
_entity.type
_entity.pdbx_description
1 polymer ?
#
loop_
_entity_poly.entity_id
_entity_poly.type
_entity_poly.pdbx_seq_one_letter_code
_entity_poly.pdbx_strand_id
1 'polypeptide(L)'
;MNRLLLYVHFNKFGTVSDHVIFQLKEMRPLFSKVIVLSNSIVSQEDRERLQEKNLFDELIQRTNTGFDFAAWQEGFSHVGFDNLAQFDNVTIMNDTTFGPLYDMNEIYDKYDRDETIDFWGITNHQAYEKFPEHIQSYFISFKNKIIISNVFLNFWKKMQASNNVQDIIDSYETQFTKMLVDAGFTYDTVLNTIGMDYLPSQTPDFSYFRPDVILFNKAPFIKVKTIALRQDVAPYVIDYIKRKTEYPTHLIIDHMSRIDIPDYPYLLAEKTLDKHLIYQPNDKTVAVHLHVYYVELLSEFLTKFDSFSFVYDLFITTDNEDKEKEIIQILSIDKLSAKVVVTGNVGRDIFPMLLLKNELASYDIIGHFHTKKSVEADFFAGESWRTELSEMLIDTADASVQSLSDNKNLGIVIADIPTFFRFNKIVDANNEATMVPAMTELWQRMNLSKAIDFNQLHTFTMSYGTFFWAKYDAIKPLFDLKLSAEEMPNEPLPQNSILHAMERLLVYVAWANNYDFIISLNKQITPFIDNKKLNIRLAPQLKEIIKQQQVTPKYLFQIMKKITKKLLNKVKKNSLRGMMSVIKKVIDTYQNEGMRAVARKISDKIRGRSGVVNNVNSINSKIDLSKSPQMPQIEDIVSQSVYKKPEKIAKTKLKITFITPPVGPGGGGHSTIARFANFLQNNGHQVSFAIYNTNTISQTAKEAQDVFKKSYGLSTVVKLASELTNEDVVFATSWETAYGVLNLKTKAHKFYFVQDFEPMFFGVGSRYMLAEATYKFGFYGITAGKWLTKKVAQYGMLADYFDFGVDLDIYKPKPSQVIKKQKKIIFYARAHTERRGFELGVLALQIFKEKYPEYEIAFFGQDTSGYEIPFEYTNLGILTKNELSKLYQESVACLVLSLTNVSLLPLELLASGCVPVMNGGENNTLVLGDINGIEYTTAYPTSLAEKLCSVVERDDIDAHSAAISESVEGKSWQKSYEKVEKIILQEVTLNG
;
A
#
# COMPACT_ATOMS: atom_id res chain seq x y z
N MET A 1 21.21 13.68 -45.85
CA MET A 1 20.32 12.68 -46.49
C MET A 1 18.97 13.30 -46.76
N ASN A 2 18.32 12.93 -47.85
CA ASN A 2 16.96 13.32 -48.19
C ASN A 2 15.97 12.40 -47.43
N ARG A 3 15.53 12.82 -46.24
CA ARG A 3 14.66 12.02 -45.35
C ARG A 3 13.23 12.57 -45.33
N LEU A 4 12.24 11.69 -45.43
CA LEU A 4 10.81 12.01 -45.28
C LEU A 4 10.30 11.55 -43.91
N LEU A 5 9.55 12.41 -43.21
CA LEU A 5 8.76 12.06 -42.03
C LEU A 5 7.27 12.11 -42.34
N LEU A 6 6.56 11.01 -42.06
CA LEU A 6 5.11 10.95 -41.98
C LEU A 6 4.70 10.89 -40.50
N TYR A 7 4.31 12.05 -39.95
CA TYR A 7 4.00 12.21 -38.53
C TYR A 7 2.48 12.21 -38.30
N VAL A 8 1.98 11.29 -37.48
CA VAL A 8 0.55 11.21 -37.15
C VAL A 8 0.25 11.92 -35.83
N HIS A 9 -0.73 12.81 -35.87
CA HIS A 9 -1.26 13.52 -34.71
C HIS A 9 -2.70 13.10 -34.42
N PHE A 10 -2.99 12.75 -33.17
CA PHE A 10 -4.35 12.53 -32.69
C PHE A 10 -4.56 13.07 -31.27
N ASN A 11 -5.56 13.93 -31.14
CA ASN A 11 -6.08 14.41 -29.88
C ASN A 11 -7.61 14.35 -29.87
N LYS A 12 -8.19 13.65 -28.87
CA LYS A 12 -9.65 13.46 -28.75
C LYS A 12 -10.43 14.76 -28.51
N PHE A 13 -9.77 15.85 -28.13
CA PHE A 13 -10.35 17.17 -27.89
C PHE A 13 -10.03 18.19 -28.99
N GLY A 14 -9.40 17.76 -30.10
CA GLY A 14 -9.16 18.63 -31.26
C GLY A 14 -8.15 19.76 -31.00
N THR A 15 -7.19 19.53 -30.10
CA THR A 15 -6.10 20.48 -29.78
C THR A 15 -4.74 19.87 -30.05
N VAL A 16 -3.78 20.68 -30.50
CA VAL A 16 -2.38 20.25 -30.65
C VAL A 16 -1.65 20.48 -29.32
N SER A 17 -1.25 19.38 -28.67
CA SER A 17 -0.55 19.45 -27.38
C SER A 17 0.87 19.99 -27.52
N ASP A 18 1.36 20.67 -26.47
CA ASP A 18 2.68 21.31 -26.50
C ASP A 18 3.84 20.31 -26.62
N HIS A 19 3.67 19.06 -26.15
CA HIS A 19 4.63 17.98 -26.37
C HIS A 19 4.77 17.58 -27.85
N VAL A 20 3.71 17.72 -28.65
CA VAL A 20 3.75 17.47 -30.11
C VAL A 20 4.54 18.56 -30.81
N ILE A 21 4.34 19.81 -30.41
CA ILE A 21 5.11 20.95 -30.94
C ILE A 21 6.60 20.78 -30.61
N PHE A 22 6.91 20.40 -29.36
CA PHE A 22 8.27 20.07 -28.97
C PHE A 22 8.84 18.93 -29.81
N GLN A 23 8.12 17.82 -29.94
CA GLN A 23 8.57 16.66 -30.69
C GLN A 23 8.84 17.01 -32.16
N LEU A 24 7.93 17.72 -32.83
CA LEU A 24 8.14 18.17 -34.21
C LEU A 24 9.32 19.12 -34.33
N LYS A 25 9.52 20.04 -33.38
CA LYS A 25 10.65 20.98 -33.37
C LYS A 25 11.99 20.25 -33.29
N GLU A 26 12.11 19.25 -32.41
CA GLU A 26 13.35 18.50 -32.25
C GLU A 26 13.60 17.51 -33.40
N MET A 27 12.54 16.98 -34.01
CA MET A 27 12.65 16.07 -35.16
C MET A 27 12.89 16.80 -36.50
N ARG A 28 12.30 17.99 -36.71
CA ARG A 28 12.32 18.73 -38.00
C ARG A 28 13.71 18.85 -38.63
N PRO A 29 14.80 19.18 -37.91
CA PRO A 29 16.13 19.32 -38.51
C PRO A 29 16.66 18.04 -39.17
N LEU A 30 16.14 16.87 -38.81
CA LEU A 30 16.58 15.57 -39.33
C LEU A 30 15.98 15.24 -40.69
N PHE A 31 14.95 15.97 -41.12
CA PHE A 31 14.16 15.64 -42.32
C PHE A 31 14.15 16.79 -43.33
N SER A 32 14.34 16.43 -44.60
CA SER A 32 14.15 17.36 -45.71
C SER A 32 12.67 17.63 -45.96
N LYS A 33 11.79 16.66 -45.65
CA LYS A 33 10.34 16.82 -45.76
C LYS A 33 9.60 16.23 -44.57
N VAL A 34 8.68 16.99 -43.98
CA VAL A 34 7.80 16.59 -42.88
C VAL A 34 6.34 16.78 -43.29
N ILE A 35 5.57 15.69 -43.30
CA ILE A 35 4.13 15.72 -43.54
C ILE A 35 3.44 15.34 -42.23
N VAL A 36 2.63 16.25 -41.70
CA VAL A 36 1.80 16.02 -40.52
C VAL A 36 0.42 15.53 -40.99
N LEU A 37 0.03 14.36 -40.51
CA LEU A 37 -1.24 13.68 -40.79
C LEU A 37 -2.08 13.76 -39.52
N SER A 38 -3.07 14.65 -39.46
CA SER A 38 -3.91 14.77 -38.27
C SER A 38 -5.21 13.98 -38.40
N ASN A 39 -5.39 13.01 -37.51
CA ASN A 39 -6.64 12.30 -37.27
C ASN A 39 -7.61 13.09 -36.38
N SER A 40 -7.34 14.38 -36.14
CA SER A 40 -8.16 15.28 -35.33
C SER A 40 -8.47 16.55 -36.11
N ILE A 41 -9.53 17.24 -35.73
CA ILE A 41 -9.73 18.63 -36.17
C ILE A 41 -8.62 19.47 -35.53
N VAL A 42 -7.88 20.20 -36.36
CA VAL A 42 -6.85 21.15 -35.92
C VAL A 42 -7.45 22.55 -36.00
N SER A 43 -7.45 23.26 -34.88
CA SER A 43 -7.94 24.64 -34.83
C SER A 43 -7.07 25.57 -35.70
N GLN A 44 -7.64 26.71 -36.12
CA GLN A 44 -6.87 27.71 -36.87
C GLN A 44 -5.69 28.25 -36.05
N GLU A 45 -5.88 28.47 -34.75
CA GLU A 45 -4.80 28.86 -33.82
C GLU A 45 -3.67 27.81 -33.80
N ASP A 46 -4.00 26.52 -33.63
CA ASP A 46 -2.98 25.47 -33.61
C ASP A 46 -2.26 25.32 -34.94
N ARG A 47 -2.97 25.53 -36.05
CA ARG A 47 -2.36 25.55 -37.39
C ARG A 47 -1.36 26.70 -37.52
N GLU A 48 -1.73 27.90 -37.10
CA GLU A 48 -0.85 29.07 -37.08
C GLU A 48 0.38 28.82 -36.20
N ARG A 49 0.19 28.28 -34.99
CA ARG A 49 1.28 27.94 -34.06
C ARG A 49 2.30 26.98 -34.67
N LEU A 50 1.85 25.99 -35.45
CA LEU A 50 2.72 25.05 -36.14
C LEU A 50 3.41 25.69 -37.37
N GLN A 51 2.70 26.55 -38.11
CA GLN A 51 3.21 27.24 -39.31
C GLN A 51 4.25 28.31 -38.97
N GLU A 52 4.00 29.15 -37.96
CA GLU A 52 4.92 30.19 -37.49
C GLU A 52 6.30 29.64 -37.12
N LYS A 53 6.32 28.42 -36.59
CA LYS A 53 7.54 27.71 -36.19
C LYS A 53 8.17 26.88 -37.32
N ASN A 54 7.58 26.88 -38.52
CA ASN A 54 8.03 26.12 -39.69
C ASN A 54 8.28 24.61 -39.40
N LEU A 55 7.38 24.00 -38.63
CA LEU A 55 7.56 22.64 -38.11
C LEU A 55 7.19 21.52 -39.08
N PHE A 56 6.51 21.85 -40.18
CA PHE A 56 6.05 20.90 -41.19
C PHE A 56 6.02 21.55 -42.58
N ASP A 57 6.08 20.74 -43.63
CA ASP A 57 5.94 21.20 -45.02
C ASP A 57 4.49 21.07 -45.49
N GLU A 58 3.79 20.00 -45.09
CA GLU A 58 2.38 19.77 -45.40
C GLU A 58 1.59 19.28 -44.17
N LEU A 59 0.36 19.78 -44.00
CA LEU A 59 -0.59 19.33 -42.97
C LEU A 59 -1.84 18.79 -43.66
N ILE A 60 -2.12 17.51 -43.44
CA ILE A 60 -3.27 16.81 -44.00
C ILE A 60 -4.19 16.43 -42.85
N GLN A 61 -5.38 17.03 -42.82
CA GLN A 61 -6.40 16.69 -41.84
C GLN A 61 -7.34 15.63 -42.42
N ARG A 62 -7.62 14.58 -41.64
CA ARG A 62 -8.47 13.46 -42.06
C ARG A 62 -9.39 12.99 -40.93
N THR A 63 -10.40 12.22 -41.29
CA THR A 63 -11.24 11.51 -40.31
C THR A 63 -10.43 10.39 -39.65
N ASN A 64 -10.64 10.16 -38.35
CA ASN A 64 -9.95 9.10 -37.60
C ASN A 64 -10.46 7.68 -37.92
N THR A 65 -10.39 7.29 -39.18
CA THR A 65 -10.78 5.97 -39.70
C THR A 65 -9.51 5.21 -40.07
N GLY A 66 -9.38 3.97 -39.58
CA GLY A 66 -8.17 3.16 -39.79
C GLY A 66 -6.96 3.59 -38.95
N PHE A 67 -7.15 4.51 -38.00
CA PHE A 67 -6.13 5.00 -37.05
C PHE A 67 -4.80 5.38 -37.73
N ASP A 68 -3.66 5.15 -37.09
CA ASP A 68 -2.35 5.64 -37.54
C ASP A 68 -1.89 4.96 -38.84
N PHE A 69 -2.11 3.65 -38.99
CA PHE A 69 -1.73 2.91 -40.19
C PHE A 69 -2.44 3.44 -41.45
N ALA A 70 -3.74 3.75 -41.37
CA ALA A 70 -4.45 4.38 -42.50
C ALA A 70 -3.98 5.81 -42.77
N ALA A 71 -3.61 6.56 -41.73
CA ALA A 71 -3.03 7.88 -41.91
C ALA A 71 -1.69 7.80 -42.65
N TRP A 72 -0.79 6.91 -42.25
CA TRP A 72 0.48 6.71 -42.95
C TRP A 72 0.27 6.22 -44.39
N GLN A 73 -0.67 5.30 -44.65
CA GLN A 73 -1.03 4.87 -46.00
C GLN A 73 -1.47 6.04 -46.89
N GLU A 74 -2.31 6.93 -46.37
CA GLU A 74 -2.70 8.16 -47.08
C GLU A 74 -1.51 9.08 -47.30
N GLY A 75 -0.61 9.21 -46.32
CA GLY A 75 0.65 9.93 -46.48
C GLY A 75 1.53 9.38 -47.61
N PHE A 76 1.71 8.06 -47.67
CA PHE A 76 2.43 7.39 -48.78
C PHE A 76 1.73 7.62 -50.12
N SER A 77 0.40 7.52 -50.15
CA SER A 77 -0.39 7.73 -51.37
C SER A 77 -0.33 9.18 -51.85
N HIS A 78 -0.34 10.14 -50.92
CA HIS A 78 -0.24 11.57 -51.19
C HIS A 78 1.12 11.97 -51.74
N VAL A 79 2.21 11.42 -51.19
CA VAL A 79 3.55 11.58 -51.77
C VAL A 79 3.63 10.92 -53.15
N GLY A 80 2.89 9.82 -53.33
CA GLY A 80 2.91 8.99 -54.53
C GLY A 80 3.96 7.89 -54.40
N PHE A 81 3.52 6.63 -54.54
CA PHE A 81 4.39 5.47 -54.34
C PHE A 81 5.65 5.47 -55.22
N ASP A 82 5.56 5.95 -56.46
CA ASP A 82 6.70 6.03 -57.38
C ASP A 82 7.68 7.14 -56.97
N ASN A 83 7.18 8.20 -56.33
CA ASN A 83 8.00 9.30 -55.83
C ASN A 83 8.72 8.96 -54.54
N LEU A 84 8.36 7.87 -53.84
CA LEU A 84 9.05 7.46 -52.62
C LEU A 84 10.52 7.09 -52.87
N ALA A 85 10.85 6.66 -54.09
CA ALA A 85 12.21 6.29 -54.48
C ALA A 85 13.22 7.46 -54.42
N GLN A 86 12.75 8.72 -54.38
CA GLN A 86 13.62 9.89 -54.29
C GLN A 86 14.18 10.12 -52.88
N PHE A 87 13.62 9.47 -51.85
CA PHE A 87 14.05 9.62 -50.47
C PHE A 87 15.06 8.53 -50.10
N ASP A 88 16.12 8.92 -49.40
CA ASP A 88 17.10 7.98 -48.85
C ASP A 88 16.45 7.13 -47.75
N ASN A 89 15.63 7.78 -46.91
CA ASN A 89 14.89 7.16 -45.81
C ASN A 89 13.49 7.75 -45.68
N VAL A 90 12.55 6.93 -45.21
CA VAL A 90 11.20 7.35 -44.81
C VAL A 90 10.95 6.87 -43.39
N THR A 91 10.56 7.78 -42.52
CA THR A 91 10.17 7.49 -41.13
C THR A 91 8.67 7.68 -40.96
N ILE A 92 8.02 6.70 -40.33
CA ILE A 92 6.66 6.81 -39.81
C ILE A 92 6.73 7.01 -38.30
N MET A 93 5.95 7.95 -37.77
CA MET A 93 5.92 8.27 -36.34
C MET A 93 4.52 8.73 -35.92
N ASN A 94 4.15 8.53 -34.66
CA ASN A 94 2.94 9.10 -34.07
C ASN A 94 3.24 9.81 -32.73
N ASP A 95 2.27 10.60 -32.28
CA ASP A 95 2.34 11.42 -31.07
C ASP A 95 2.05 10.68 -29.75
N THR A 96 1.96 9.34 -29.78
CA THR A 96 1.65 8.51 -28.58
C THR A 96 2.81 8.40 -27.58
N THR A 97 3.84 9.23 -27.74
CA THR A 97 5.05 9.28 -26.92
C THR A 97 5.43 10.71 -26.53
N PHE A 98 6.03 10.85 -25.36
CA PHE A 98 6.81 12.01 -24.95
C PHE A 98 8.26 11.84 -25.39
N GLY A 99 8.87 12.92 -25.85
CA GLY A 99 10.25 12.95 -26.32
C GLY A 99 10.40 13.79 -27.61
N PRO A 100 11.58 13.78 -28.23
CA PRO A 100 12.73 12.97 -27.83
C PRO A 100 13.35 13.46 -26.51
N LEU A 101 13.78 12.52 -25.66
CA LEU A 101 14.44 12.78 -24.37
C LEU A 101 15.95 13.02 -24.52
N TYR A 102 16.51 12.59 -25.65
CA TYR A 102 17.93 12.65 -25.98
C TYR A 102 18.08 13.06 -27.45
N ASP A 103 19.26 13.53 -27.84
CA ASP A 103 19.53 13.95 -29.23
C ASP A 103 19.35 12.78 -30.21
N MET A 104 18.52 12.99 -31.22
CA MET A 104 18.20 12.01 -32.26
C MET A 104 19.24 11.99 -33.39
N ASN A 105 20.11 13.01 -33.52
CA ASN A 105 21.14 13.06 -34.57
C ASN A 105 22.08 11.86 -34.49
N GLU A 106 22.58 11.53 -33.30
CA GLU A 106 23.52 10.40 -33.11
C GLU A 106 22.88 9.06 -33.49
N ILE A 107 21.59 8.89 -33.21
CA ILE A 107 20.84 7.66 -33.53
C ILE A 107 20.67 7.54 -35.04
N TYR A 108 20.26 8.61 -35.73
CA TYR A 108 20.15 8.60 -37.19
C TYR A 108 21.51 8.37 -37.85
N ASP A 109 22.56 9.05 -37.40
CA ASP A 109 23.92 8.87 -37.93
C ASP A 109 24.43 7.43 -37.79
N LYS A 110 24.13 6.77 -36.66
CA LYS A 110 24.44 5.35 -36.45
C LYS A 110 23.77 4.49 -37.53
N TYR A 111 22.45 4.59 -37.66
CA TYR A 111 21.69 3.72 -38.56
C TYR A 111 21.89 4.04 -40.03
N ASP A 112 22.16 5.29 -40.36
CA ASP A 112 22.46 5.72 -41.73
C ASP A 112 23.78 5.15 -42.24
N ARG A 113 24.78 5.00 -41.36
CA ARG A 113 26.09 4.41 -41.71
C ARG A 113 26.09 2.88 -41.74
N ASP A 114 25.17 2.24 -41.02
CA ASP A 114 25.12 0.78 -40.91
C ASP A 114 24.40 0.15 -42.10
N GLU A 115 25.14 -0.23 -43.14
CA GLU A 115 24.59 -0.89 -44.34
C GLU A 115 24.01 -2.28 -44.08
N THR A 116 24.24 -2.88 -42.91
CA THR A 116 23.72 -4.22 -42.57
C THR A 116 22.28 -4.20 -42.07
N ILE A 117 21.74 -3.02 -41.76
CA ILE A 117 20.38 -2.81 -41.26
C ILE A 117 19.53 -2.09 -42.31
N ASP A 118 18.42 -2.71 -42.72
CA ASP A 118 17.52 -2.16 -43.75
C ASP A 118 16.39 -1.27 -43.16
N PHE A 119 15.96 -1.53 -41.93
CA PHE A 119 14.99 -0.71 -41.19
C PHE A 119 15.21 -0.78 -39.68
N TRP A 120 14.76 0.22 -38.94
CA TRP A 120 14.94 0.25 -37.49
C TRP A 120 13.80 0.97 -36.76
N GLY A 121 13.69 0.73 -35.46
CA GLY A 121 12.78 1.46 -34.58
C GLY A 121 13.34 1.64 -33.18
N ILE A 122 12.49 2.07 -32.24
CA ILE A 122 12.96 2.44 -30.90
C ILE A 122 12.98 1.25 -29.95
N THR A 123 11.88 0.49 -29.90
CA THR A 123 11.74 -0.72 -29.08
C THR A 123 11.02 -1.80 -29.87
N ASN A 124 11.32 -3.07 -29.57
CA ASN A 124 10.55 -4.22 -30.06
C ASN A 124 9.67 -4.82 -28.95
N HIS A 125 8.58 -5.44 -29.38
CA HIS A 125 7.76 -6.33 -28.56
C HIS A 125 8.25 -7.76 -28.75
N GLN A 126 8.57 -8.45 -27.66
CA GLN A 126 9.04 -9.84 -27.73
C GLN A 126 7.94 -10.78 -28.26
N ALA A 127 8.31 -11.87 -28.92
CA ALA A 127 7.33 -12.88 -29.34
C ALA A 127 6.56 -13.45 -28.13
N TYR A 128 5.23 -13.46 -28.22
CA TYR A 128 4.38 -13.93 -27.13
C TYR A 128 3.05 -14.49 -27.63
N GLU A 129 2.72 -15.69 -27.14
CA GLU A 129 1.56 -16.46 -27.57
C GLU A 129 1.44 -16.54 -29.11
N LYS A 130 0.49 -15.81 -29.70
CA LYS A 130 0.18 -15.80 -31.14
C LYS A 130 0.84 -14.63 -31.88
N PHE A 131 1.47 -13.71 -31.16
CA PHE A 131 2.08 -12.51 -31.74
C PHE A 131 3.57 -12.78 -32.01
N PRO A 132 4.01 -12.67 -33.27
CA PRO A 132 5.44 -12.73 -33.55
C PRO A 132 6.13 -11.49 -32.99
N GLU A 133 7.45 -11.60 -32.86
CA GLU A 133 8.28 -10.45 -32.54
C GLU A 133 8.11 -9.35 -33.60
N HIS A 134 8.01 -8.09 -33.13
CA HIS A 134 7.90 -6.94 -34.03
C HIS A 134 8.41 -5.64 -33.38
N ILE A 135 8.85 -4.71 -34.22
CA ILE A 135 9.12 -3.31 -33.83
C ILE A 135 7.79 -2.62 -33.50
N GLN A 136 7.77 -1.85 -32.41
CA GLN A 136 6.61 -1.05 -32.02
C GLN A 136 6.36 0.11 -33.00
N SER A 137 5.10 0.32 -33.39
CA SER A 137 4.74 1.18 -34.52
C SER A 137 4.87 2.70 -34.31
N TYR A 138 5.08 3.16 -33.08
CA TYR A 138 5.15 4.61 -32.78
C TYR A 138 6.34 5.32 -33.44
N PHE A 139 7.34 4.54 -33.86
CA PHE A 139 8.47 5.05 -34.62
C PHE A 139 9.14 3.90 -35.38
N ILE A 140 9.15 3.99 -36.72
CA ILE A 140 9.90 3.07 -37.58
C ILE A 140 10.50 3.87 -38.75
N SER A 141 11.77 3.64 -39.06
CA SER A 141 12.46 4.23 -40.20
C SER A 141 12.93 3.16 -41.18
N PHE A 142 12.62 3.37 -42.46
CA PHE A 142 12.93 2.46 -43.57
C PHE A 142 13.98 3.08 -44.48
N LYS A 143 14.99 2.30 -44.89
CA LYS A 143 15.91 2.70 -45.95
C LYS A 143 15.31 2.53 -47.33
N ASN A 144 15.86 3.24 -48.30
CA ASN A 144 15.39 3.25 -49.69
C ASN A 144 15.14 1.85 -50.25
N LYS A 145 16.05 0.89 -49.98
CA LYS A 145 15.95 -0.51 -50.42
C LYS A 145 14.62 -1.18 -50.02
N ILE A 146 14.06 -0.86 -48.85
CA ILE A 146 12.75 -1.34 -48.43
C ILE A 146 11.63 -0.57 -49.11
N ILE A 147 11.74 0.75 -49.15
CA ILE A 147 10.70 1.66 -49.63
C ILE A 147 10.35 1.36 -51.11
N ILE A 148 11.34 0.99 -51.92
CA ILE A 148 11.15 0.62 -53.33
C ILE A 148 10.80 -0.86 -53.55
N SER A 149 10.78 -1.67 -52.49
CA SER A 149 10.53 -3.11 -52.60
C SER A 149 9.06 -3.41 -52.90
N ASN A 150 8.83 -4.44 -53.72
CA ASN A 150 7.46 -4.89 -54.01
C ASN A 150 6.70 -5.32 -52.75
N VAL A 151 7.39 -5.83 -51.73
CA VAL A 151 6.75 -6.27 -50.47
C VAL A 151 6.20 -5.07 -49.71
N PHE A 152 7.00 -4.01 -49.54
CA PHE A 152 6.58 -2.78 -48.88
C PHE A 152 5.46 -2.07 -49.66
N LEU A 153 5.63 -1.89 -50.97
CA LEU A 153 4.63 -1.21 -51.82
C LEU A 153 3.29 -1.96 -51.83
N ASN A 154 3.31 -3.29 -51.92
CA ASN A 154 2.09 -4.09 -51.90
C ASN A 154 1.37 -4.05 -50.55
N PHE A 155 2.12 -4.05 -49.43
CA PHE A 155 1.55 -3.93 -48.10
C PHE A 155 0.69 -2.66 -47.98
N TRP A 156 1.30 -1.50 -48.23
CA TRP A 156 0.60 -0.22 -48.13
C TRP A 156 -0.50 -0.04 -49.17
N LYS A 157 -0.33 -0.53 -50.41
CA LYS A 157 -1.40 -0.45 -51.44
C LYS A 157 -2.61 -1.33 -51.14
N LYS A 158 -2.43 -2.47 -50.46
CA LYS A 158 -3.50 -3.43 -50.17
C LYS A 158 -4.10 -3.28 -48.78
N MET A 159 -3.51 -2.44 -47.92
CA MET A 159 -4.01 -2.20 -46.58
C MET A 159 -5.44 -1.68 -46.64
N GLN A 160 -6.33 -2.31 -45.88
CA GLN A 160 -7.74 -1.91 -45.75
C GLN A 160 -7.94 -1.20 -44.42
N ALA A 161 -8.59 -0.04 -44.45
CA ALA A 161 -8.96 0.66 -43.22
C ALA A 161 -10.02 -0.16 -42.45
N SER A 162 -9.79 -0.36 -41.15
CA SER A 162 -10.75 -0.92 -40.21
C SER A 162 -11.08 0.10 -39.12
N ASN A 163 -12.31 0.08 -38.61
CA ASN A 163 -12.73 0.91 -37.47
C ASN A 163 -12.43 0.25 -36.11
N ASN A 164 -11.92 -0.98 -36.11
CA ASN A 164 -11.53 -1.69 -34.91
C ASN A 164 -10.00 -1.66 -34.76
N VAL A 165 -9.53 -1.03 -33.68
CA VAL A 165 -8.09 -0.86 -33.41
C VAL A 165 -7.36 -2.20 -33.27
N GLN A 166 -8.03 -3.22 -32.71
CA GLN A 166 -7.41 -4.54 -32.53
C GLN A 166 -7.20 -5.25 -33.87
N ASP A 167 -8.12 -5.11 -34.82
CA ASP A 167 -7.98 -5.71 -36.15
C ASP A 167 -6.78 -5.12 -36.90
N ILE A 168 -6.46 -3.84 -36.67
CA ILE A 168 -5.28 -3.18 -37.25
C ILE A 168 -4.00 -3.68 -36.58
N ILE A 169 -3.99 -3.81 -35.26
CA ILE A 169 -2.83 -4.32 -34.53
C ILE A 169 -2.53 -5.77 -34.93
N ASP A 170 -3.56 -6.62 -34.96
CA ASP A 170 -3.45 -8.05 -35.26
C ASP A 170 -3.08 -8.31 -36.72
N SER A 171 -3.59 -7.50 -37.65
CA SER A 171 -3.39 -7.70 -39.10
C SER A 171 -2.16 -6.97 -39.65
N TYR A 172 -1.73 -5.88 -39.00
CA TYR A 172 -0.69 -4.99 -39.53
C TYR A 172 0.47 -4.84 -38.55
N GLU A 173 0.31 -4.16 -37.41
CA GLU A 173 1.43 -3.83 -36.50
C GLU A 173 2.24 -5.06 -36.10
N THR A 174 1.55 -6.13 -35.70
CA THR A 174 2.20 -7.36 -35.24
C THR A 174 2.83 -8.18 -36.38
N GLN A 175 2.36 -8.01 -37.63
CA GLN A 175 2.83 -8.81 -38.78
C GLN A 175 3.87 -8.08 -39.63
N PHE A 176 3.94 -6.76 -39.55
CA PHE A 176 4.68 -5.93 -40.50
C PHE A 176 6.20 -6.17 -40.44
N THR A 177 6.77 -6.25 -39.24
CA THR A 177 8.21 -6.58 -39.07
C THR A 177 8.49 -7.98 -39.61
N LYS A 178 7.67 -8.96 -39.24
CA LYS A 178 7.80 -10.35 -39.71
C LYS A 178 7.74 -10.44 -41.24
N MET A 179 6.82 -9.74 -41.89
CA MET A 179 6.68 -9.72 -43.35
C MET A 179 7.96 -9.23 -44.04
N LEU A 180 8.61 -8.19 -43.52
CA LEU A 180 9.86 -7.67 -44.07
C LEU A 180 11.02 -8.63 -43.83
N VAL A 181 11.10 -9.24 -42.65
CA VAL A 181 12.13 -10.25 -42.33
C VAL A 181 11.98 -11.50 -43.20
N ASP A 182 10.76 -11.99 -43.40
CA ASP A 182 10.46 -13.14 -44.28
C ASP A 182 10.82 -12.84 -45.75
N ALA A 183 10.84 -11.56 -46.15
CA ALA A 183 11.29 -11.10 -47.46
C ALA A 183 12.82 -10.94 -47.58
N GLY A 184 13.57 -11.21 -46.50
CA GLY A 184 15.03 -11.18 -46.46
C GLY A 184 15.64 -9.84 -46.01
N PHE A 185 14.85 -8.92 -45.44
CA PHE A 185 15.36 -7.67 -44.89
C PHE A 185 15.77 -7.81 -43.42
N THR A 186 16.74 -7.01 -42.99
CA THR A 186 17.26 -7.00 -41.62
C THR A 186 16.80 -5.77 -40.85
N TYR A 187 16.61 -5.91 -39.53
CA TYR A 187 16.24 -4.80 -38.66
C TYR A 187 17.03 -4.76 -37.36
N ASP A 188 17.00 -3.60 -36.72
CA ASP A 188 17.51 -3.38 -35.37
C ASP A 188 16.59 -2.41 -34.60
N THR A 189 16.76 -2.32 -33.28
CA THR A 189 16.09 -1.32 -32.45
C THR A 189 17.08 -0.60 -31.54
N VAL A 190 16.79 0.68 -31.24
CA VAL A 190 17.61 1.47 -30.30
C VAL A 190 17.74 0.77 -28.96
N LEU A 191 16.63 0.23 -28.46
CA LEU A 191 16.59 -0.69 -27.33
C LEU A 191 16.04 -2.03 -27.82
N ASN A 192 16.92 -3.01 -27.93
CA ASN A 192 16.55 -4.39 -28.22
C ASN A 192 16.20 -5.11 -26.92
N THR A 193 14.94 -5.52 -26.79
CA THR A 193 14.40 -6.17 -25.60
C THR A 193 14.44 -7.70 -25.68
N ILE A 194 14.87 -8.30 -26.80
CA ILE A 194 14.93 -9.77 -26.94
C ILE A 194 15.85 -10.35 -25.86
N GLY A 195 15.36 -11.37 -25.17
CA GLY A 195 16.14 -12.08 -24.14
C GLY A 195 16.30 -11.30 -22.83
N MET A 196 15.66 -10.14 -22.68
CA MET A 196 15.53 -9.48 -21.37
C MET A 196 14.41 -10.14 -20.56
N ASP A 197 14.71 -10.47 -19.30
CA ASP A 197 13.75 -11.06 -18.37
C ASP A 197 12.64 -10.06 -17.98
N TYR A 198 11.41 -10.56 -17.91
CA TYR A 198 10.25 -9.86 -17.37
C TYR A 198 9.48 -10.76 -16.40
N LEU A 199 8.77 -10.16 -15.44
CA LEU A 199 8.02 -10.92 -14.43
C LEU A 199 6.89 -11.72 -15.11
N PRO A 200 6.58 -12.97 -14.70
CA PRO A 200 5.54 -13.80 -15.34
C PRO A 200 4.13 -13.19 -15.36
N SER A 201 3.87 -12.16 -14.56
CA SER A 201 2.62 -11.38 -14.50
C SER A 201 2.61 -10.13 -15.39
N GLN A 202 3.72 -9.82 -16.06
CA GLN A 202 3.89 -8.66 -16.94
C GLN A 202 3.82 -9.08 -18.40
N THR A 203 3.31 -8.20 -19.26
CA THR A 203 3.30 -8.42 -20.70
C THR A 203 4.71 -8.25 -21.29
N PRO A 204 5.00 -8.83 -22.47
CA PRO A 204 6.29 -8.67 -23.14
C PRO A 204 6.53 -7.29 -23.74
N ASP A 205 5.57 -6.37 -23.60
CA ASP A 205 5.69 -4.98 -24.02
C ASP A 205 6.44 -4.12 -22.96
N PHE A 206 7.73 -3.91 -23.17
CA PHE A 206 8.53 -3.08 -22.29
C PHE A 206 8.17 -1.60 -22.38
N SER A 207 7.62 -1.14 -23.51
CA SER A 207 7.34 0.28 -23.77
C SER A 207 6.28 0.83 -22.81
N TYR A 208 5.31 -0.01 -22.40
CA TYR A 208 4.27 0.34 -21.44
C TYR A 208 4.62 0.01 -19.99
N PHE A 209 5.24 -1.14 -19.75
CA PHE A 209 5.31 -1.70 -18.40
C PHE A 209 6.67 -1.57 -17.72
N ARG A 210 7.72 -1.23 -18.48
CA ARG A 210 9.10 -1.13 -18.00
C ARG A 210 9.75 0.25 -18.29
N PRO A 211 9.16 1.37 -17.83
CA PRO A 211 9.76 2.69 -18.02
C PRO A 211 11.18 2.80 -17.43
N ASP A 212 11.49 2.02 -16.40
CA ASP A 212 12.84 1.89 -15.85
C ASP A 212 13.84 1.41 -16.91
N VAL A 213 13.50 0.38 -17.68
CA VAL A 213 14.37 -0.16 -18.74
C VAL A 213 14.51 0.84 -19.89
N ILE A 214 13.40 1.50 -20.29
CA ILE A 214 13.41 2.52 -21.34
C ILE A 214 14.36 3.66 -20.95
N LEU A 215 14.21 4.21 -19.74
CA LEU A 215 15.00 5.35 -19.29
C LEU A 215 16.48 4.99 -19.03
N PHE A 216 16.76 3.86 -18.39
CA PHE A 216 18.14 3.45 -18.06
C PHE A 216 18.97 3.14 -19.30
N ASN A 217 18.35 2.66 -20.37
CA ASN A 217 19.01 2.42 -21.66
C ASN A 217 18.96 3.63 -22.60
N LYS A 218 18.50 4.80 -22.11
CA LYS A 218 18.41 6.04 -22.88
C LYS A 218 17.61 5.91 -24.19
N ALA A 219 16.56 5.10 -24.20
CA ALA A 219 15.63 5.13 -25.32
C ALA A 219 14.96 6.52 -25.39
N PRO A 220 14.87 7.14 -26.59
CA PRO A 220 14.53 8.55 -26.72
C PRO A 220 13.06 8.89 -26.47
N PHE A 221 12.17 7.91 -26.32
CA PHE A 221 10.74 8.17 -26.19
C PHE A 221 10.13 7.36 -25.05
N ILE A 222 9.18 7.97 -24.34
CA ILE A 222 8.35 7.33 -23.31
C ILE A 222 6.89 7.38 -23.75
N LYS A 223 6.20 6.24 -23.73
CA LYS A 223 4.78 6.19 -24.11
C LYS A 223 3.90 7.00 -23.16
N VAL A 224 2.96 7.77 -23.72
CA VAL A 224 1.92 8.49 -22.95
C VAL A 224 1.14 7.51 -22.08
N LYS A 225 0.82 6.34 -22.65
CA LYS A 225 0.09 5.26 -21.98
C LYS A 225 0.82 4.70 -20.75
N THR A 226 2.14 4.79 -20.70
CA THR A 226 2.93 4.40 -19.52
C THR A 226 2.57 5.26 -18.32
N ILE A 227 2.45 6.58 -18.51
CA ILE A 227 2.03 7.49 -17.43
C ILE A 227 0.56 7.25 -17.05
N ALA A 228 -0.32 7.04 -18.05
CA ALA A 228 -1.74 6.81 -17.81
C ALA A 228 -2.05 5.51 -17.05
N LEU A 229 -1.39 4.39 -17.41
CA LEU A 229 -1.64 3.07 -16.81
C LEU A 229 -0.89 2.85 -15.50
N ARG A 230 0.27 3.49 -15.31
CA ARG A 230 1.17 3.28 -14.17
C ARG A 230 1.31 4.55 -13.34
N GLN A 231 0.17 5.06 -12.89
CA GLN A 231 0.11 6.25 -12.02
C GLN A 231 0.91 6.07 -10.73
N ASP A 232 1.11 4.83 -10.28
CA ASP A 232 1.92 4.44 -9.13
C ASP A 232 3.42 4.75 -9.31
N VAL A 233 3.92 4.70 -10.55
CA VAL A 233 5.33 4.97 -10.87
C VAL A 233 5.57 6.29 -11.60
N ALA A 234 4.51 6.91 -12.14
CA ALA A 234 4.59 8.17 -12.88
C ALA A 234 5.42 9.27 -12.19
N PRO A 235 5.28 9.54 -10.87
CA PRO A 235 6.11 10.55 -10.20
C PRO A 235 7.61 10.28 -10.31
N TYR A 236 8.04 9.02 -10.22
CA TYR A 236 9.46 8.64 -10.30
C TYR A 236 9.99 8.72 -11.72
N VAL A 237 9.15 8.41 -12.72
CA VAL A 237 9.50 8.57 -14.14
C VAL A 237 9.71 10.05 -14.46
N ILE A 238 8.79 10.91 -14.02
CA ILE A 238 8.86 12.37 -14.23
C ILE A 238 10.09 12.95 -13.52
N ASP A 239 10.35 12.57 -12.26
CA ASP A 239 11.55 13.01 -11.52
C ASP A 239 12.84 12.54 -12.19
N TYR A 240 12.89 11.31 -12.72
CA TYR A 240 14.04 10.83 -13.48
C TYR A 240 14.29 11.69 -14.72
N ILE A 241 13.26 11.93 -15.54
CA ILE A 241 13.36 12.76 -16.76
C ILE A 241 13.85 14.17 -16.38
N LYS A 242 13.25 14.78 -15.35
CA LYS A 242 13.61 16.11 -14.85
C LYS A 242 15.08 16.22 -14.43
N ARG A 243 15.66 15.14 -13.87
CA ARG A 243 17.04 15.13 -13.34
C ARG A 243 18.09 14.67 -14.34
N LYS A 244 17.70 13.91 -15.35
CA LYS A 244 18.64 13.16 -16.23
C LYS A 244 18.57 13.56 -17.69
N THR A 245 17.63 14.41 -18.06
CA THR A 245 17.41 14.86 -19.43
C THR A 245 17.12 16.36 -19.44
N GLU A 246 17.21 16.97 -20.62
CA GLU A 246 16.79 18.36 -20.85
C GLU A 246 15.31 18.47 -21.26
N TYR A 247 14.58 17.34 -21.26
CA TYR A 247 13.20 17.34 -21.68
C TYR A 247 12.32 18.11 -20.67
N PRO A 248 11.55 19.11 -21.11
CA PRO A 248 10.71 19.93 -20.23
C PRO A 248 9.52 19.11 -19.68
N THR A 249 9.61 18.69 -18.42
CA THR A 249 8.61 17.80 -17.81
C THR A 249 7.22 18.41 -17.65
N HIS A 250 7.08 19.75 -17.68
CA HIS A 250 5.76 20.38 -17.69
C HIS A 250 4.92 19.97 -18.91
N LEU A 251 5.55 19.62 -20.05
CA LEU A 251 4.83 19.12 -21.22
C LEU A 251 4.12 17.79 -20.96
N ILE A 252 4.65 16.96 -20.06
CA ILE A 252 3.99 15.73 -19.61
C ILE A 252 2.77 16.09 -18.76
N ILE A 253 2.97 16.95 -17.75
CA ILE A 253 1.92 17.36 -16.82
C ILE A 253 0.76 18.03 -17.57
N ASP A 254 1.06 19.00 -18.44
CA ASP A 254 0.08 19.75 -19.21
C ASP A 254 -0.74 18.85 -20.14
N HIS A 255 -0.09 17.92 -20.84
CA HIS A 255 -0.79 16.97 -21.70
C HIS A 255 -1.70 16.05 -20.88
N MET A 256 -1.14 15.41 -19.85
CA MET A 256 -1.86 14.45 -19.01
C MET A 256 -3.05 15.08 -18.28
N SER A 257 -2.89 16.32 -17.79
CA SER A 257 -3.94 17.10 -17.15
C SER A 257 -5.11 17.43 -18.09
N ARG A 258 -4.85 17.60 -19.39
CA ARG A 258 -5.90 17.90 -20.38
C ARG A 258 -6.64 16.66 -20.86
N ILE A 259 -5.90 15.57 -21.12
CA ILE A 259 -6.46 14.36 -21.75
C ILE A 259 -7.24 13.47 -20.79
N ASP A 260 -6.97 13.57 -19.49
CA ASP A 260 -7.59 12.76 -18.46
C ASP A 260 -8.05 13.63 -17.28
N ILE A 261 -8.56 13.01 -16.21
CA ILE A 261 -9.01 13.73 -15.01
C ILE A 261 -7.84 14.55 -14.43
N PRO A 262 -8.05 15.84 -14.12
CA PRO A 262 -6.95 16.77 -13.89
C PRO A 262 -6.30 16.63 -12.49
N ASP A 263 -6.87 15.82 -11.60
CA ASP A 263 -6.45 15.75 -10.20
C ASP A 263 -5.93 14.38 -9.76
N TYR A 264 -5.39 13.60 -10.71
CA TYR A 264 -4.63 12.41 -10.33
C TYR A 264 -3.48 12.75 -9.38
N PRO A 265 -3.13 11.86 -8.43
CA PRO A 265 -2.14 12.15 -7.38
C PRO A 265 -0.79 12.65 -7.90
N TYR A 266 -0.31 12.12 -9.03
CA TYR A 266 0.96 12.54 -9.62
C TYR A 266 0.90 13.92 -10.29
N LEU A 267 -0.29 14.37 -10.72
CA LEU A 267 -0.50 15.70 -11.28
C LEU A 267 -0.55 16.74 -10.16
N LEU A 268 -1.28 16.44 -9.08
CA LEU A 268 -1.40 17.34 -7.92
C LEU A 268 -0.05 17.72 -7.31
N ALA A 269 0.93 16.80 -7.37
CA ALA A 269 2.28 17.04 -6.89
C ALA A 269 3.04 18.16 -7.64
N GLU A 270 2.65 18.48 -8.88
CA GLU A 270 3.30 19.48 -9.73
C GLU A 270 2.46 20.76 -9.91
N LYS A 271 1.25 20.83 -9.33
CA LYS A 271 0.28 21.93 -9.52
C LYS A 271 0.31 22.95 -8.39
N THR A 272 1.48 23.49 -8.07
CA THR A 272 1.66 24.42 -6.95
C THR A 272 1.98 25.82 -7.44
N LEU A 273 1.33 26.83 -6.85
CA LEU A 273 1.63 28.24 -7.11
C LEU A 273 3.05 28.59 -6.64
N ASP A 274 3.84 29.22 -7.51
CA ASP A 274 5.08 29.88 -7.10
C ASP A 274 4.75 31.21 -6.43
N LYS A 275 4.82 31.24 -5.10
CA LYS A 275 4.51 32.44 -4.30
C LYS A 275 5.56 33.54 -4.43
N HIS A 276 6.72 33.25 -5.01
CA HIS A 276 7.78 34.23 -5.23
C HIS A 276 7.63 34.96 -6.56
N LEU A 277 6.63 34.61 -7.37
CA LEU A 277 6.34 35.28 -8.62
C LEU A 277 5.92 36.73 -8.35
N ILE A 278 6.67 37.66 -8.94
CA ILE A 278 6.46 39.10 -8.77
C ILE A 278 5.50 39.56 -9.85
N TYR A 279 4.42 40.25 -9.45
CA TYR A 279 3.49 40.85 -10.41
C TYR A 279 4.21 41.84 -11.32
N GLN A 280 3.96 41.72 -12.63
CA GLN A 280 4.36 42.66 -13.65
C GLN A 280 3.10 43.27 -14.26
N PRO A 281 3.03 44.62 -14.37
CA PRO A 281 1.91 45.29 -15.00
C PRO A 281 1.62 44.70 -16.39
N ASN A 282 0.36 44.35 -16.62
CA ASN A 282 -0.11 43.74 -17.87
C ASN A 282 -1.47 44.32 -18.28
N ASP A 283 -1.99 43.86 -19.42
CA ASP A 283 -3.24 44.36 -20.01
C ASP A 283 -4.51 43.68 -19.46
N LYS A 284 -4.37 42.76 -18.50
CA LYS A 284 -5.50 42.02 -17.93
C LYS A 284 -6.28 42.86 -16.95
N THR A 285 -7.59 42.86 -17.14
CA THR A 285 -8.55 43.51 -16.26
C THR A 285 -8.91 42.59 -15.10
N VAL A 286 -8.94 43.14 -13.88
CA VAL A 286 -9.17 42.36 -12.65
C VAL A 286 -10.38 42.91 -11.90
N ALA A 287 -11.31 42.02 -11.53
CA ALA A 287 -12.38 42.33 -10.60
C ALA A 287 -12.22 41.53 -9.31
N VAL A 288 -12.50 42.17 -8.17
CA VAL A 288 -12.56 41.52 -6.86
C VAL A 288 -14.01 41.55 -6.39
N HIS A 289 -14.59 40.37 -6.19
CA HIS A 289 -15.89 40.20 -5.57
C HIS A 289 -15.72 39.81 -4.10
N LEU A 290 -16.33 40.59 -3.20
CA LEU A 290 -16.39 40.31 -1.77
C LEU A 290 -17.86 40.23 -1.30
N HIS A 291 -18.33 39.05 -0.92
CA HIS A 291 -19.64 38.91 -0.27
C HIS A 291 -19.53 39.26 1.23
N VAL A 292 -20.16 40.36 1.65
CA VAL A 292 -20.12 40.89 3.01
C VAL A 292 -21.41 40.54 3.75
N TYR A 293 -21.35 39.45 4.49
CA TYR A 293 -22.38 39.06 5.46
C TYR A 293 -22.08 39.59 6.87
N TYR A 294 -20.80 39.65 7.27
CA TYR A 294 -20.32 40.18 8.55
C TYR A 294 -19.58 41.49 8.31
N VAL A 295 -20.28 42.61 8.47
CA VAL A 295 -19.79 43.95 8.13
C VAL A 295 -18.56 44.34 8.96
N GLU A 296 -18.49 43.88 10.20
CA GLU A 296 -17.37 44.14 11.11
C GLU A 296 -16.03 43.55 10.63
N LEU A 297 -16.04 42.63 9.67
CA LEU A 297 -14.82 42.07 9.05
C LEU A 297 -14.39 42.84 7.80
N LEU A 298 -15.22 43.74 7.27
CA LEU A 298 -14.97 44.42 5.99
C LEU A 298 -13.63 45.17 5.99
N SER A 299 -13.37 45.99 7.01
CA SER A 299 -12.14 46.79 7.09
C SER A 299 -10.87 45.94 7.07
N GLU A 300 -10.91 44.71 7.62
CA GLU A 300 -9.78 43.78 7.58
C GLU A 300 -9.46 43.34 6.15
N PHE A 301 -10.48 43.01 5.35
CA PHE A 301 -10.31 42.63 3.95
C PHE A 301 -9.82 43.80 3.10
N LEU A 302 -10.40 44.99 3.28
CA LEU A 302 -9.98 46.19 2.53
C LEU A 302 -8.51 46.52 2.80
N THR A 303 -8.08 46.48 4.07
CA THR A 303 -6.67 46.68 4.45
C THR A 303 -5.73 45.68 3.77
N LYS A 304 -6.17 44.43 3.56
CA LYS A 304 -5.36 43.44 2.85
C LYS A 304 -5.34 43.68 1.34
N PHE A 305 -6.45 44.09 0.74
CA PHE A 305 -6.52 44.40 -0.69
C PHE A 305 -5.65 45.61 -1.07
N ASP A 306 -5.40 46.53 -0.14
CA ASP A 306 -4.45 47.64 -0.33
C ASP A 306 -3.02 47.18 -0.63
N SER A 307 -2.68 45.91 -0.34
CA SER A 307 -1.36 45.33 -0.62
C SER A 307 -1.20 44.83 -2.06
N PHE A 308 -2.26 44.80 -2.87
CA PHE A 308 -2.19 44.32 -4.24
C PHE A 308 -1.39 45.27 -5.12
N SER A 309 -0.48 44.72 -5.93
CA SER A 309 0.35 45.49 -6.85
C SER A 309 -0.33 45.76 -8.20
N PHE A 310 -1.61 45.41 -8.34
CA PHE A 310 -2.41 45.54 -9.56
C PHE A 310 -3.69 46.33 -9.31
N VAL A 311 -4.22 46.96 -10.38
CA VAL A 311 -5.48 47.69 -10.33
C VAL A 311 -6.65 46.71 -10.41
N TYR A 312 -7.66 46.91 -9.58
CA TYR A 312 -8.88 46.11 -9.60
C TYR A 312 -10.12 46.95 -9.36
N ASP A 313 -11.25 46.47 -9.87
CA ASP A 313 -12.58 47.00 -9.54
C ASP A 313 -13.25 46.13 -8.47
N LEU A 314 -13.80 46.78 -7.43
CA LEU A 314 -14.38 46.12 -6.27
C LEU A 314 -15.91 46.00 -6.37
N PHE A 315 -16.41 44.78 -6.26
CA PHE A 315 -17.83 44.46 -6.20
C PHE A 315 -18.17 43.85 -4.84
N ILE A 316 -19.09 44.47 -4.11
CA ILE A 316 -19.53 44.00 -2.80
C ILE A 316 -20.98 43.55 -2.88
N THR A 317 -21.28 42.35 -2.41
CA THR A 317 -22.65 41.87 -2.24
C THR A 317 -23.01 41.73 -0.77
N THR A 318 -24.27 41.98 -0.39
CA THR A 318 -24.76 41.80 0.99
C THR A 318 -26.24 41.37 1.01
N ASP A 319 -26.75 40.96 2.16
CA ASP A 319 -28.07 40.35 2.28
C ASP A 319 -29.22 41.33 2.55
N ASN A 320 -28.95 42.57 3.00
CA ASN A 320 -30.00 43.56 3.27
C ASN A 320 -29.50 45.02 3.18
N GLU A 321 -30.45 45.95 3.06
CA GLU A 321 -30.21 47.39 2.89
C GLU A 321 -29.56 48.07 4.11
N ASP A 322 -29.72 47.53 5.32
CA ASP A 322 -29.12 48.14 6.51
C ASP A 322 -27.61 47.90 6.56
N LYS A 323 -27.18 46.67 6.21
CA LYS A 323 -25.75 46.37 6.01
C LYS A 323 -25.16 47.14 4.83
N GLU A 324 -25.90 47.33 3.75
CA GLU A 324 -25.46 48.18 2.63
C GLU A 324 -25.11 49.59 3.10
N LYS A 325 -25.95 50.22 3.92
CA LYS A 325 -25.67 51.56 4.47
C LYS A 325 -24.39 51.58 5.32
N GLU A 326 -24.19 50.56 6.16
CA GLU A 326 -22.99 50.42 7.00
C GLU A 326 -21.72 50.21 6.15
N ILE A 327 -21.80 49.35 5.12
CA ILE A 327 -20.72 49.12 4.16
C ILE A 327 -20.35 50.42 3.43
N ILE A 328 -21.33 51.18 2.93
CA ILE A 328 -21.11 52.47 2.26
C ILE A 328 -20.43 53.47 3.19
N GLN A 329 -20.79 53.48 4.48
CA GLN A 329 -20.13 54.33 5.48
C GLN A 329 -18.66 53.96 5.66
N ILE A 330 -18.33 52.67 5.77
CA ILE A 330 -16.96 52.18 5.89
C ILE A 330 -16.14 52.56 4.63
N LEU A 331 -16.67 52.29 3.45
CA LEU A 331 -16.03 52.65 2.17
C LEU A 331 -15.77 54.16 2.05
N SER A 332 -16.69 54.99 2.55
CA SER A 332 -16.54 56.45 2.53
C SER A 332 -15.44 56.94 3.47
N ILE A 333 -15.25 56.29 4.62
CA ILE A 333 -14.17 56.58 5.56
C ILE A 333 -12.82 56.26 4.92
N ASP A 334 -12.71 55.10 4.29
CA ASP A 334 -11.48 54.60 3.66
C ASP A 334 -11.26 55.18 2.25
N LYS A 335 -12.22 55.97 1.73
CA LYS A 335 -12.23 56.58 0.39
C LYS A 335 -12.07 55.56 -0.75
N LEU A 336 -12.63 54.38 -0.57
CA LEU A 336 -12.60 53.30 -1.55
C LEU A 336 -13.86 53.31 -2.42
N SER A 337 -13.67 53.07 -3.73
CA SER A 337 -14.78 52.94 -4.68
C SER A 337 -15.15 51.47 -4.84
N ALA A 338 -16.43 51.14 -4.60
CA ALA A 338 -16.95 49.80 -4.84
C ALA A 338 -18.41 49.85 -5.31
N LYS A 339 -18.82 48.90 -6.15
CA LYS A 339 -20.23 48.67 -6.47
C LYS A 339 -20.84 47.76 -5.41
N VAL A 340 -21.76 48.30 -4.60
CA VAL A 340 -22.49 47.53 -3.59
C VAL A 340 -23.84 47.06 -4.15
N VAL A 341 -24.18 45.80 -3.93
CA VAL A 341 -25.44 45.19 -4.42
C VAL A 341 -26.09 44.35 -3.32
N VAL A 342 -27.36 44.62 -3.02
CA VAL A 342 -28.16 43.80 -2.10
C VAL A 342 -28.79 42.63 -2.84
N THR A 343 -28.45 41.40 -2.44
CA THR A 343 -28.87 40.16 -3.13
C THR A 343 -29.84 39.31 -2.32
N GLY A 344 -30.13 39.70 -1.06
CA GLY A 344 -30.90 38.89 -0.12
C GLY A 344 -30.07 37.79 0.54
N ASN A 345 -30.60 37.22 1.62
CA ASN A 345 -29.96 36.11 2.36
C ASN A 345 -30.26 34.75 1.69
N VAL A 346 -29.84 34.59 0.43
CA VAL A 346 -30.13 33.40 -0.39
C VAL A 346 -28.84 32.93 -1.08
N GLY A 347 -28.53 31.64 -0.93
CA GLY A 347 -27.42 31.01 -1.65
C GLY A 347 -25.99 31.37 -1.17
N ARG A 348 -25.88 31.97 0.02
CA ARG A 348 -24.62 32.36 0.70
C ARG A 348 -23.70 33.21 -0.18
N ASP A 349 -22.47 32.80 -0.41
CA ASP A 349 -21.45 33.54 -1.17
C ASP A 349 -21.52 33.28 -2.68
N ILE A 350 -21.84 32.04 -3.09
CA ILE A 350 -21.82 31.63 -4.49
C ILE A 350 -22.95 32.30 -5.29
N PHE A 351 -24.19 32.24 -4.81
CA PHE A 351 -25.33 32.77 -5.59
C PHE A 351 -25.25 34.28 -5.81
N PRO A 352 -24.90 35.12 -4.81
CA PRO A 352 -24.66 36.55 -5.02
C PRO A 352 -23.60 36.84 -6.07
N MET A 353 -22.50 36.06 -6.12
CA MET A 353 -21.51 36.21 -7.20
C MET A 353 -22.13 35.93 -8.57
N LEU A 354 -22.92 34.86 -8.71
CA LEU A 354 -23.53 34.48 -10.00
C LEU A 354 -24.51 35.55 -10.51
N LEU A 355 -25.16 36.29 -9.62
CA LEU A 355 -26.04 37.41 -9.98
C LEU A 355 -25.27 38.57 -10.62
N LEU A 356 -23.97 38.72 -10.34
CA LEU A 356 -23.08 39.73 -10.94
C LEU A 356 -22.53 39.30 -12.32
N LYS A 357 -23.18 38.35 -12.99
CA LYS A 357 -22.73 37.84 -14.29
C LYS A 357 -22.38 38.94 -15.29
N ASN A 358 -23.25 39.95 -15.42
CA ASN A 358 -23.10 40.97 -16.46
C ASN A 358 -21.90 41.88 -16.19
N GLU A 359 -21.63 42.15 -14.92
CA GLU A 359 -20.49 42.93 -14.46
C GLU A 359 -19.20 42.12 -14.61
N LEU A 360 -19.16 40.92 -14.03
CA LEU A 360 -17.95 40.10 -13.98
C LEU A 360 -17.53 39.55 -15.36
N ALA A 361 -18.46 39.41 -16.31
CA ALA A 361 -18.16 38.99 -17.68
C ALA A 361 -17.28 39.97 -18.46
N SER A 362 -17.11 41.21 -17.98
CA SER A 362 -16.27 42.23 -18.62
C SER A 362 -14.79 42.17 -18.20
N TYR A 363 -14.44 41.28 -17.27
CA TYR A 363 -13.08 41.17 -16.73
C TYR A 363 -12.40 39.87 -17.16
N ASP A 364 -11.08 39.93 -17.36
CA ASP A 364 -10.27 38.76 -17.67
C ASP A 364 -10.15 37.84 -16.45
N ILE A 365 -9.89 38.42 -15.28
CA ILE A 365 -9.61 37.72 -14.02
C ILE A 365 -10.56 38.20 -12.93
N ILE A 366 -11.10 37.25 -12.16
CA ILE A 366 -11.97 37.49 -11.02
C ILE A 366 -11.41 36.85 -9.75
N GLY A 367 -11.34 37.62 -8.66
CA GLY A 367 -11.10 37.13 -7.31
C GLY A 367 -12.42 37.03 -6.56
N HIS A 368 -12.74 35.87 -5.98
CA HIS A 368 -13.95 35.68 -5.19
C HIS A 368 -13.62 35.43 -3.72
N PHE A 369 -14.19 36.26 -2.85
CA PHE A 369 -14.01 36.20 -1.40
C PHE A 369 -15.32 36.47 -0.66
N HIS A 370 -15.37 36.14 0.62
CA HIS A 370 -16.51 36.46 1.48
C HIS A 370 -16.10 36.61 2.95
N THR A 371 -16.87 37.42 3.68
CA THR A 371 -16.73 37.54 5.13
C THR A 371 -17.45 36.36 5.79
N LYS A 372 -16.71 35.48 6.47
CA LYS A 372 -17.27 34.32 7.15
C LYS A 372 -16.79 34.23 8.59
N LYS A 373 -17.73 33.94 9.50
CA LYS A 373 -17.45 33.53 10.87
C LYS A 373 -17.96 32.11 11.08
N SER A 374 -17.20 31.28 11.79
CA SER A 374 -17.69 29.97 12.23
C SER A 374 -18.33 30.11 13.60
N VAL A 375 -19.63 30.41 13.63
CA VAL A 375 -20.40 30.58 14.88
C VAL A 375 -20.55 29.25 15.65
N GLU A 376 -20.42 28.12 14.95
CA GLU A 376 -20.63 26.75 15.48
C GLU A 376 -19.33 26.00 15.82
N ALA A 377 -18.15 26.53 15.46
CA ALA A 377 -16.86 25.93 15.76
C ALA A 377 -16.19 26.65 16.94
N ASP A 378 -15.28 25.97 17.67
CA ASP A 378 -14.42 26.64 18.65
C ASP A 378 -13.75 27.86 17.99
N PHE A 379 -13.77 29.02 18.68
CA PHE A 379 -13.33 30.32 18.14
C PHE A 379 -12.00 30.24 17.37
N PHE A 380 -11.01 29.55 17.93
CA PHE A 380 -9.69 29.37 17.31
C PHE A 380 -9.71 28.55 16.02
N ALA A 381 -10.65 27.61 15.88
CA ALA A 381 -10.77 26.75 14.71
C ALA A 381 -11.42 27.48 13.52
N GLY A 382 -12.45 28.29 13.79
CA GLY A 382 -13.09 29.14 12.79
C GLY A 382 -12.19 30.26 12.28
N GLU A 383 -11.51 30.94 13.20
CA GLU A 383 -10.63 32.06 12.88
C GLU A 383 -9.38 31.60 12.10
N SER A 384 -8.85 30.42 12.46
CA SER A 384 -7.75 29.78 11.72
C SER A 384 -8.11 29.49 10.26
N TRP A 385 -9.34 29.05 9.97
CA TRP A 385 -9.75 28.78 8.58
C TRP A 385 -9.75 30.06 7.73
N ARG A 386 -10.37 31.14 8.22
CA ARG A 386 -10.41 32.43 7.52
C ARG A 386 -9.01 33.02 7.30
N THR A 387 -8.18 32.98 8.35
CA THR A 387 -6.81 33.48 8.29
C THR A 387 -6.00 32.75 7.23
N GLU A 388 -6.07 31.42 7.21
CA GLU A 388 -5.31 30.61 6.25
C GLU A 388 -5.80 30.79 4.80
N LEU A 389 -7.10 30.94 4.56
CA LEU A 389 -7.60 31.26 3.21
C LEU A 389 -7.10 32.62 2.73
N SER A 390 -7.07 33.60 3.63
CA SER A 390 -6.49 34.90 3.32
C SER A 390 -5.00 34.79 3.02
N GLU A 391 -4.22 34.07 3.83
CA GLU A 391 -2.78 33.84 3.58
C GLU A 391 -2.53 33.11 2.27
N MET A 392 -3.41 32.18 1.87
CA MET A 392 -3.25 31.41 0.64
C MET A 392 -3.68 32.17 -0.60
N LEU A 393 -4.69 33.06 -0.56
CA LEU A 393 -5.24 33.64 -1.79
C LEU A 393 -5.26 35.17 -1.82
N ILE A 394 -5.29 35.85 -0.68
CA ILE A 394 -5.23 37.31 -0.64
C ILE A 394 -3.77 37.74 -0.54
N ASP A 395 -3.02 37.19 0.43
CA ASP A 395 -1.62 37.54 0.63
C ASP A 395 -0.72 37.04 -0.53
N THR A 396 -1.23 36.16 -1.41
CA THR A 396 -0.55 35.71 -2.66
C THR A 396 -1.26 36.16 -3.94
N ALA A 397 -2.12 37.18 -3.85
CA ALA A 397 -2.90 37.67 -4.99
C ALA A 397 -2.03 38.07 -6.18
N ASP A 398 -0.93 38.79 -5.94
CA ASP A 398 0.04 39.19 -6.98
C ASP A 398 0.57 37.99 -7.78
N ALA A 399 1.02 36.95 -7.08
CA ALA A 399 1.51 35.72 -7.71
C ALA A 399 0.38 34.97 -8.46
N SER A 400 -0.83 34.96 -7.90
CA SER A 400 -2.00 34.31 -8.50
C SER A 400 -2.43 34.99 -9.80
N VAL A 401 -2.58 36.31 -9.78
CA VAL A 401 -2.93 37.13 -10.94
C VAL A 401 -1.83 37.08 -12.00
N GLN A 402 -0.56 37.15 -11.59
CA GLN A 402 0.57 37.02 -12.50
C GLN A 402 0.57 35.65 -13.19
N SER A 403 0.37 34.56 -12.44
CA SER A 403 0.32 33.20 -13.00
C SER A 403 -0.82 33.03 -14.00
N LEU A 404 -2.01 33.57 -13.70
CA LEU A 404 -3.17 33.55 -14.60
C LEU A 404 -2.93 34.39 -15.86
N SER A 405 -2.20 35.50 -15.74
CA SER A 405 -1.87 36.39 -16.85
C SER A 405 -0.85 35.74 -17.80
N ASP A 406 0.19 35.10 -17.26
CA ASP A 406 1.28 34.53 -18.04
C ASP A 406 0.92 33.20 -18.72
N ASN A 407 0.11 32.36 -18.06
CA ASN A 407 -0.23 31.05 -18.57
C ASN A 407 -1.61 31.04 -19.22
N LYS A 408 -1.65 31.00 -20.56
CA LYS A 408 -2.91 30.94 -21.32
C LYS A 408 -3.79 29.74 -20.96
N ASN A 409 -3.17 28.62 -20.57
CA ASN A 409 -3.86 27.38 -20.24
C ASN A 409 -4.26 27.29 -18.76
N LEU A 410 -3.81 28.19 -17.88
CA LEU A 410 -4.24 28.22 -16.48
C LEU A 410 -5.54 29.02 -16.35
N GLY A 411 -6.56 28.45 -15.71
CA GLY A 411 -7.86 29.09 -15.53
C GLY A 411 -8.26 29.37 -14.10
N ILE A 412 -7.70 28.68 -13.11
CA ILE A 412 -8.10 28.87 -11.71
C ILE A 412 -6.95 28.61 -10.72
N VAL A 413 -6.86 29.45 -9.70
CA VAL A 413 -6.00 29.28 -8.52
C VAL A 413 -6.91 29.04 -7.32
N ILE A 414 -6.71 27.91 -6.66
CA ILE A 414 -7.49 27.52 -5.47
C ILE A 414 -6.60 27.47 -4.23
N ALA A 415 -7.21 27.58 -3.06
CA ALA A 415 -6.53 27.33 -1.80
C ALA A 415 -6.30 25.81 -1.60
N ASP A 416 -5.16 25.47 -0.99
CA ASP A 416 -4.93 24.15 -0.41
C ASP A 416 -5.84 23.93 0.82
N ILE A 417 -5.83 22.71 1.35
CA ILE A 417 -6.67 22.29 2.47
C ILE A 417 -6.31 23.08 3.73
N PRO A 418 -7.24 23.87 4.30
CA PRO A 418 -7.03 24.53 5.59
C PRO A 418 -6.76 23.51 6.70
N THR A 419 -5.89 23.87 7.64
CA THR A 419 -5.47 23.05 8.77
C THR A 419 -6.67 22.51 9.55
N PHE A 420 -7.74 23.31 9.65
CA PHE A 420 -9.01 22.91 10.23
C PHE A 420 -9.56 21.60 9.63
N PHE A 421 -9.57 21.45 8.31
CA PHE A 421 -10.06 20.23 7.63
C PHE A 421 -9.08 19.06 7.71
N ARG A 422 -7.79 19.36 7.88
CA ARG A 422 -6.75 18.34 8.11
C ARG A 422 -6.80 17.79 9.54
N PHE A 423 -7.33 18.53 10.51
CA PHE A 423 -7.54 18.04 11.88
C PHE A 423 -8.98 17.58 12.18
N ASN A 424 -9.99 18.01 11.44
CA ASN A 424 -11.40 17.69 11.72
C ASN A 424 -12.04 16.79 10.67
N LYS A 425 -13.03 16.00 11.09
CA LYS A 425 -13.71 15.00 10.24
C LYS A 425 -14.95 15.61 9.57
N ILE A 426 -14.74 16.53 8.64
CA ILE A 426 -15.85 17.26 7.97
C ILE A 426 -16.03 16.78 6.53
N VAL A 427 -14.93 16.56 5.81
CA VAL A 427 -14.94 16.12 4.41
C VAL A 427 -14.43 14.68 4.33
N ASP A 428 -15.29 13.76 3.88
CA ASP A 428 -14.96 12.35 3.61
C ASP A 428 -15.79 11.76 2.46
N ALA A 429 -15.30 10.65 1.89
CA ALA A 429 -15.86 10.04 0.67
C ALA A 429 -17.36 9.70 0.77
N ASN A 430 -17.89 9.37 1.94
CA ASN A 430 -19.31 9.06 2.08
C ASN A 430 -20.15 10.32 1.98
N ASN A 431 -19.72 11.40 2.63
CA ASN A 431 -20.38 12.69 2.53
C ASN A 431 -20.28 13.23 1.08
N GLU A 432 -19.09 13.14 0.47
CA GLU A 432 -18.88 13.56 -0.91
C GLU A 432 -19.74 12.78 -1.91
N ALA A 433 -19.92 11.46 -1.72
CA ALA A 433 -20.80 10.65 -2.56
C ALA A 433 -22.26 11.13 -2.57
N THR A 434 -22.71 11.80 -1.51
CA THR A 434 -24.07 12.37 -1.49
C THR A 434 -24.22 13.60 -2.38
N MET A 435 -23.11 14.26 -2.78
CA MET A 435 -23.08 15.44 -3.67
C MET A 435 -23.08 15.06 -5.15
N VAL A 436 -22.67 13.85 -5.46
CA VAL A 436 -22.57 13.34 -6.83
C VAL A 436 -23.85 13.55 -7.65
N PRO A 437 -25.08 13.30 -7.14
CA PRO A 437 -26.29 13.54 -7.91
C PRO A 437 -26.46 15.00 -8.34
N ALA A 438 -26.28 15.95 -7.43
CA ALA A 438 -26.38 17.39 -7.73
C ALA A 438 -25.25 17.85 -8.66
N MET A 439 -24.02 17.35 -8.46
CA MET A 439 -22.90 17.62 -9.36
C MET A 439 -23.19 17.11 -10.78
N THR A 440 -23.74 15.90 -10.89
CA THR A 440 -24.10 15.28 -12.17
C THR A 440 -25.20 16.06 -12.88
N GLU A 441 -26.23 16.49 -12.14
CA GLU A 441 -27.31 17.32 -12.69
C GLU A 441 -26.78 18.66 -13.23
N LEU A 442 -25.98 19.38 -12.43
CA LEU A 442 -25.37 20.64 -12.86
C LEU A 442 -24.45 20.43 -14.07
N TRP A 443 -23.65 19.36 -14.07
CA TRP A 443 -22.77 19.02 -15.19
C TRP A 443 -23.56 18.77 -16.48
N GLN A 444 -24.67 18.03 -16.40
CA GLN A 444 -25.56 17.79 -17.53
C GLN A 444 -26.20 19.09 -18.04
N ARG A 445 -26.62 19.98 -17.13
CA ARG A 445 -27.17 21.30 -17.49
C ARG A 445 -26.14 22.19 -18.19
N MET A 446 -24.88 22.15 -17.76
CA MET A 446 -23.79 22.90 -18.39
C MET A 446 -23.40 22.37 -19.78
N ASN A 447 -23.76 21.12 -20.10
CA ASN A 447 -23.53 20.49 -21.41
C ASN A 447 -22.09 20.64 -21.92
N LEU A 448 -21.13 20.25 -21.06
CA LEU A 448 -19.70 20.44 -21.32
C LEU A 448 -19.13 19.36 -22.26
N SER A 449 -18.06 19.69 -22.96
CA SER A 449 -17.44 18.84 -23.99
C SER A 449 -16.75 17.59 -23.43
N LYS A 450 -16.29 17.65 -22.18
CA LYS A 450 -15.64 16.52 -21.50
C LYS A 450 -16.65 15.72 -20.69
N ALA A 451 -16.60 14.40 -20.83
CA ALA A 451 -17.38 13.49 -20.01
C ALA A 451 -16.62 13.18 -18.71
N ILE A 452 -17.35 13.11 -17.60
CA ILE A 452 -16.84 12.71 -16.29
C ILE A 452 -17.91 11.90 -15.56
N ASP A 453 -17.51 10.81 -14.92
CA ASP A 453 -18.37 10.04 -14.02
C ASP A 453 -17.92 10.28 -12.58
N PHE A 454 -18.61 11.20 -11.91
CA PHE A 454 -18.31 11.56 -10.53
C PHE A 454 -18.48 10.38 -9.55
N ASN A 455 -19.18 9.29 -9.91
CA ASN A 455 -19.30 8.10 -9.07
C ASN A 455 -18.01 7.28 -9.01
N GLN A 456 -17.13 7.43 -9.99
CA GLN A 456 -15.81 6.77 -10.02
C GLN A 456 -14.76 7.53 -9.20
N LEU A 457 -15.07 8.75 -8.76
CA LEU A 457 -14.23 9.56 -7.91
C LEU A 457 -14.59 9.35 -6.43
N HIS A 458 -13.58 9.31 -5.58
CA HIS A 458 -13.76 9.07 -4.14
C HIS A 458 -13.68 10.35 -3.29
N THR A 459 -12.98 11.36 -3.78
CA THR A 459 -12.84 12.70 -3.19
C THR A 459 -12.58 13.69 -4.31
N PHE A 460 -13.00 14.94 -4.14
CA PHE A 460 -12.84 15.99 -5.15
C PHE A 460 -11.77 16.99 -4.77
N THR A 461 -11.05 17.49 -5.76
CA THR A 461 -10.20 18.66 -5.61
C THR A 461 -11.08 19.91 -5.70
N MET A 462 -11.10 20.72 -4.64
CA MET A 462 -12.01 21.84 -4.49
C MET A 462 -11.34 23.01 -3.77
N SER A 463 -11.89 24.21 -3.94
CA SER A 463 -11.50 25.34 -3.10
C SER A 463 -12.27 25.29 -1.77
N TYR A 464 -11.56 25.09 -0.67
CA TYR A 464 -12.17 25.03 0.65
C TYR A 464 -12.68 26.40 1.08
N GLY A 465 -14.00 26.57 1.21
CA GLY A 465 -14.60 27.86 1.55
C GLY A 465 -14.72 28.81 0.36
N THR A 466 -14.74 28.26 -0.86
CA THR A 466 -15.02 28.99 -2.11
C THR A 466 -14.11 30.18 -2.44
N PHE A 467 -12.96 30.37 -1.78
CA PHE A 467 -12.04 31.45 -2.18
C PHE A 467 -11.26 31.04 -3.42
N PHE A 468 -11.19 31.86 -4.46
CA PHE A 468 -10.36 31.54 -5.63
C PHE A 468 -10.03 32.79 -6.44
N TRP A 469 -9.00 32.67 -7.27
CA TRP A 469 -8.80 33.52 -8.43
C TRP A 469 -9.08 32.71 -9.69
N ALA A 470 -9.85 33.23 -10.64
CA ALA A 470 -10.16 32.51 -11.86
C ALA A 470 -10.19 33.45 -13.07
N LYS A 471 -9.88 32.93 -14.25
CA LYS A 471 -10.31 33.56 -15.50
C LYS A 471 -11.83 33.42 -15.62
N TYR A 472 -12.51 34.47 -16.04
CA TYR A 472 -13.97 34.43 -16.20
C TYR A 472 -14.40 33.25 -17.10
N ASP A 473 -13.74 33.10 -18.26
CA ASP A 473 -14.03 32.05 -19.23
C ASP A 473 -13.85 30.62 -18.67
N ALA A 474 -12.94 30.44 -17.71
CA ALA A 474 -12.71 29.12 -17.12
C ALA A 474 -13.93 28.62 -16.34
N ILE A 475 -14.65 29.51 -15.66
CA ILE A 475 -15.81 29.17 -14.82
C ILE A 475 -17.15 29.67 -15.37
N LYS A 476 -17.14 30.29 -16.55
CA LYS A 476 -18.32 30.83 -17.26
C LYS A 476 -19.54 29.89 -17.29
N PRO A 477 -19.41 28.56 -17.47
CA PRO A 477 -20.58 27.66 -17.46
C PRO A 477 -21.40 27.73 -16.17
N LEU A 478 -20.80 28.04 -15.01
CA LEU A 478 -21.53 28.21 -13.76
C LEU A 478 -22.43 29.46 -13.81
N PHE A 479 -21.95 30.56 -14.40
CA PHE A 479 -22.76 31.76 -14.66
C PHE A 479 -23.84 31.54 -15.74
N ASP A 480 -23.64 30.58 -16.64
CA ASP A 480 -24.60 30.25 -17.70
C ASP A 480 -25.76 29.35 -17.26
N LEU A 481 -25.66 28.71 -16.08
CA LEU A 481 -26.75 27.93 -15.48
C LEU A 481 -28.01 28.74 -15.22
N LYS A 482 -27.88 30.07 -15.06
CA LYS A 482 -28.98 31.02 -14.76
C LYS A 482 -29.89 30.51 -13.65
N LEU A 483 -29.26 30.10 -12.54
CA LEU A 483 -29.98 29.62 -11.37
C LEU A 483 -30.92 30.70 -10.83
N SER A 484 -32.11 30.27 -10.41
CA SER A 484 -33.12 31.11 -9.78
C SER A 484 -33.01 31.05 -8.25
N ALA A 485 -33.60 32.03 -7.55
CA ALA A 485 -33.60 32.05 -6.09
C ALA A 485 -34.39 30.87 -5.51
N GLU A 486 -35.40 30.37 -6.24
CA GLU A 486 -36.22 29.21 -5.85
C GLU A 486 -35.46 27.88 -5.91
N GLU A 487 -34.38 27.80 -6.71
CA GLU A 487 -33.48 26.64 -6.75
C GLU A 487 -32.49 26.63 -5.58
N MET A 488 -32.38 27.74 -4.85
CA MET A 488 -31.49 27.84 -3.71
C MET A 488 -32.15 27.24 -2.45
N PRO A 489 -31.45 26.39 -1.70
CA PRO A 489 -31.95 25.85 -0.44
C PRO A 489 -32.18 26.95 0.61
N ASN A 490 -33.25 26.79 1.40
CA ASN A 490 -33.50 27.63 2.57
C ASN A 490 -32.46 27.35 3.68
N GLU A 491 -32.19 28.37 4.51
CA GLU A 491 -31.36 28.21 5.71
C GLU A 491 -32.17 27.57 6.87
N PRO A 492 -31.52 26.77 7.75
CA PRO A 492 -30.11 26.37 7.71
C PRO A 492 -29.84 25.39 6.55
N LEU A 493 -28.75 25.63 5.80
CA LEU A 493 -28.42 24.81 4.64
C LEU A 493 -28.41 23.31 4.99
N PRO A 494 -29.02 22.46 4.15
CA PRO A 494 -28.78 21.04 4.25
C PRO A 494 -27.30 20.78 4.04
N GLN A 495 -26.76 19.79 4.77
CA GLN A 495 -25.38 19.34 4.65
C GLN A 495 -24.99 18.99 3.20
N ASN A 496 -26.02 18.74 2.38
CA ASN A 496 -25.94 18.26 1.03
C ASN A 496 -26.71 19.16 0.04
N SER A 497 -26.09 20.23 -0.45
CA SER A 497 -26.78 21.27 -1.22
C SER A 497 -26.16 21.53 -2.59
N ILE A 498 -26.93 22.19 -3.47
CA ILE A 498 -26.45 22.66 -4.78
C ILE A 498 -25.20 23.55 -4.65
N LEU A 499 -25.12 24.35 -3.57
CA LEU A 499 -23.97 25.24 -3.30
C LEU A 499 -22.69 24.45 -3.02
N HIS A 500 -22.78 23.39 -2.20
CA HIS A 500 -21.64 22.50 -1.95
C HIS A 500 -21.20 21.77 -3.23
N ALA A 501 -22.15 21.35 -4.06
CA ALA A 501 -21.84 20.76 -5.37
C ALA A 501 -21.09 21.73 -6.28
N MET A 502 -21.48 23.01 -6.31
CA MET A 502 -20.78 24.05 -7.08
C MET A 502 -19.35 24.29 -6.59
N GLU A 503 -19.11 24.30 -5.27
CA GLU A 503 -17.75 24.40 -4.69
C GLU A 503 -16.82 23.29 -5.21
N ARG A 504 -17.34 22.06 -5.38
CA ARG A 504 -16.58 20.91 -5.90
C ARG A 504 -16.40 20.92 -7.40
N LEU A 505 -17.28 21.61 -8.13
CA LEU A 505 -17.27 21.62 -9.59
C LEU A 505 -16.25 22.60 -10.19
N LEU A 506 -15.80 23.61 -9.46
CA LEU A 506 -14.95 24.71 -9.99
C LEU A 506 -13.77 24.22 -10.85
N VAL A 507 -12.96 23.30 -10.31
CA VAL A 507 -11.78 22.76 -11.01
C VAL A 507 -12.18 21.95 -12.25
N TYR A 508 -13.23 21.13 -12.15
CA TYR A 508 -13.68 20.30 -13.26
C TYR A 508 -14.33 21.12 -14.38
N VAL A 509 -15.03 22.21 -14.04
CA VAL A 509 -15.59 23.14 -15.02
C VAL A 509 -14.46 23.85 -15.77
N ALA A 510 -13.44 24.35 -15.07
CA ALA A 510 -12.24 24.91 -15.71
C ALA A 510 -11.59 23.88 -16.66
N TRP A 511 -11.40 22.65 -16.18
CA TRP A 511 -10.86 21.55 -16.97
C TRP A 511 -11.66 21.21 -18.21
N ALA A 512 -13.00 21.21 -18.13
CA ALA A 512 -13.86 20.99 -19.28
C ALA A 512 -13.80 22.13 -20.31
N ASN A 513 -13.49 23.35 -19.87
CA ASN A 513 -13.22 24.51 -20.72
C ASN A 513 -11.76 24.58 -21.19
N ASN A 514 -11.00 23.48 -21.10
CA ASN A 514 -9.60 23.38 -21.52
C ASN A 514 -8.62 24.25 -20.72
N TYR A 515 -8.99 24.65 -19.51
CA TYR A 515 -8.09 25.28 -18.56
C TYR A 515 -7.58 24.28 -17.51
N ASP A 516 -6.41 24.54 -16.96
CA ASP A 516 -5.90 23.85 -15.78
C ASP A 516 -6.07 24.69 -14.51
N PHE A 517 -5.67 24.12 -13.38
CA PHE A 517 -5.66 24.76 -12.08
C PHE A 517 -4.30 24.61 -11.39
N ILE A 518 -4.00 25.54 -10.47
CA ILE A 518 -2.90 25.42 -9.51
C ILE A 518 -3.39 25.69 -8.10
N ILE A 519 -2.63 25.19 -7.13
CA ILE A 519 -2.95 25.22 -5.71
C ILE A 519 -1.99 26.19 -5.01
N SER A 520 -2.52 27.18 -4.32
CA SER A 520 -1.75 27.96 -3.37
C SER A 520 -1.65 27.18 -2.06
N LEU A 521 -0.45 26.63 -1.81
CA LEU A 521 -0.20 25.72 -0.68
C LEU A 521 -0.42 26.39 0.67
N ASN A 522 -0.98 25.64 1.62
CA ASN A 522 -1.05 26.07 3.00
C ASN A 522 0.32 25.91 3.68
N LYS A 523 0.44 26.36 4.93
CA LYS A 523 1.59 26.07 5.79
C LYS A 523 1.84 24.56 5.82
N GLN A 524 3.09 24.17 5.60
CA GLN A 524 3.47 22.77 5.56
C GLN A 524 3.33 22.15 6.95
N ILE A 525 2.37 21.25 7.11
CA ILE A 525 2.25 20.37 8.27
C ILE A 525 2.54 18.94 7.83
N THR A 526 3.01 18.12 8.77
CA THR A 526 3.47 16.76 8.45
C THR A 526 2.36 15.94 7.78
N PRO A 527 2.62 15.27 6.62
CA PRO A 527 1.67 14.38 5.96
C PRO A 527 1.18 13.24 6.85
N PHE A 528 1.91 12.94 7.93
CA PHE A 528 1.42 12.04 8.95
C PHE A 528 0.04 12.46 9.46
N ILE A 529 -0.31 13.75 9.59
CA ILE A 529 -1.64 14.22 10.02
C ILE A 529 -2.76 13.71 9.11
N ASP A 530 -2.58 13.74 7.80
CA ASP A 530 -3.61 13.27 6.86
C ASP A 530 -3.72 11.76 6.86
N ASN A 531 -2.57 11.04 6.86
CA ASN A 531 -2.54 9.58 6.97
C ASN A 531 -3.16 9.13 8.30
N LYS A 532 -2.89 9.89 9.36
CA LYS A 532 -3.60 9.83 10.64
C LYS A 532 -5.08 9.83 10.36
N LYS A 533 -5.65 10.96 9.94
CA LYS A 533 -7.10 11.11 9.79
C LYS A 533 -7.72 10.07 8.86
N LEU A 534 -7.06 9.71 7.76
CA LEU A 534 -7.51 8.67 6.84
C LEU A 534 -7.72 7.32 7.56
N ASN A 535 -6.76 6.87 8.37
CA ASN A 535 -6.89 5.62 9.12
C ASN A 535 -8.01 5.67 10.18
N ILE A 536 -8.30 6.84 10.76
CA ILE A 536 -9.47 7.02 11.63
C ILE A 536 -10.79 6.97 10.84
N ARG A 537 -10.84 7.48 9.60
CA ARG A 537 -12.07 7.51 8.77
C ARG A 537 -12.63 6.11 8.47
N LEU A 538 -11.76 5.11 8.30
CA LEU A 538 -12.15 3.73 8.01
C LEU A 538 -12.76 2.99 9.23
N ALA A 539 -12.42 3.39 10.46
CA ALA A 539 -12.82 2.67 11.68
C ALA A 539 -14.33 2.75 12.02
N PRO A 540 -15.06 3.87 11.83
CA PRO A 540 -16.50 3.96 12.04
C PRO A 540 -17.35 3.27 10.96
N GLN A 541 -16.95 3.31 9.68
CA GLN A 541 -17.66 2.60 8.61
C GLN A 541 -17.59 1.08 8.81
N LEU A 542 -16.43 0.58 9.25
CA LEU A 542 -16.29 -0.80 9.73
C LEU A 542 -17.20 -1.10 10.93
N LYS A 543 -17.38 -0.14 11.86
CA LYS A 543 -18.31 -0.29 13.01
C LYS A 543 -19.78 -0.21 12.62
N GLU A 544 -20.18 0.65 11.68
CA GLU A 544 -21.57 0.78 11.18
C GLU A 544 -21.96 -0.43 10.32
N ILE A 545 -21.07 -0.98 9.49
CA ILE A 545 -21.28 -2.28 8.82
C ILE A 545 -21.47 -3.39 9.86
N ILE A 546 -20.74 -3.34 10.99
CA ILE A 546 -20.91 -4.26 12.13
C ILE A 546 -22.22 -4.00 12.91
N LYS A 547 -22.78 -2.78 12.87
CA LYS A 547 -23.94 -2.35 13.68
C LYS A 547 -25.28 -2.44 12.93
N GLN A 548 -25.31 -2.09 11.65
CA GLN A 548 -26.45 -2.25 10.74
C GLN A 548 -26.68 -3.72 10.37
N GLN A 549 -25.65 -4.56 10.51
CA GLN A 549 -25.80 -6.01 10.57
C GLN A 549 -26.16 -6.47 11.99
N GLN A 550 -27.28 -5.99 12.55
CA GLN A 550 -28.05 -6.79 13.51
C GLN A 550 -28.68 -7.96 12.77
N VAL A 551 -27.83 -8.86 12.27
CA VAL A 551 -28.31 -10.13 11.76
C VAL A 551 -28.58 -11.00 12.99
N THR A 552 -29.84 -11.06 13.40
CA THR A 552 -30.26 -12.11 14.31
C THR A 552 -29.89 -13.47 13.70
N PRO A 553 -29.38 -14.45 14.47
CA PRO A 553 -28.91 -15.74 13.94
C PRO A 553 -29.91 -16.47 13.03
N LYS A 554 -31.22 -16.23 13.23
CA LYS A 554 -32.32 -16.72 12.39
C LYS A 554 -32.36 -16.11 10.98
N TYR A 555 -31.98 -14.84 10.83
CA TYR A 555 -31.94 -14.12 9.56
C TYR A 555 -30.65 -14.45 8.78
N LEU A 556 -29.51 -14.63 9.46
CA LEU A 556 -28.24 -15.11 8.88
C LEU A 556 -28.43 -16.50 8.28
N PHE A 557 -29.14 -17.39 8.99
CA PHE A 557 -29.48 -18.73 8.53
C PHE A 557 -30.42 -18.73 7.31
N GLN A 558 -31.39 -17.81 7.22
CA GLN A 558 -32.29 -17.70 6.05
C GLN A 558 -31.60 -17.11 4.82
N ILE A 559 -30.77 -16.08 4.99
CA ILE A 559 -29.96 -15.51 3.92
C ILE A 559 -28.95 -16.54 3.43
N MET A 560 -28.26 -17.24 4.34
CA MET A 560 -27.38 -18.35 3.98
C MET A 560 -28.15 -19.42 3.21
N LYS A 561 -29.35 -19.85 3.65
CA LYS A 561 -30.14 -20.85 2.90
C LYS A 561 -30.57 -20.39 1.50
N LYS A 562 -30.88 -19.09 1.32
CA LYS A 562 -31.18 -18.48 0.00
C LYS A 562 -29.93 -18.35 -0.88
N ILE A 563 -28.80 -17.98 -0.30
CA ILE A 563 -27.49 -17.85 -0.96
C ILE A 563 -26.97 -19.23 -1.37
N THR A 564 -27.04 -20.24 -0.51
CA THR A 564 -26.69 -21.63 -0.82
C THR A 564 -27.59 -22.20 -1.91
N LYS A 565 -28.90 -21.88 -1.91
CA LYS A 565 -29.84 -22.34 -2.96
C LYS A 565 -29.68 -21.60 -4.30
N LYS A 566 -29.19 -20.35 -4.32
CA LYS A 566 -28.84 -19.60 -5.54
C LYS A 566 -27.44 -19.95 -6.09
N LEU A 567 -26.45 -20.22 -5.22
CA LEU A 567 -25.08 -20.56 -5.59
C LEU A 567 -24.91 -22.03 -6.01
N LEU A 568 -25.75 -22.95 -5.53
CA LEU A 568 -25.80 -24.32 -6.05
C LEU A 568 -26.18 -24.40 -7.54
N ASN A 569 -26.77 -23.32 -8.10
CA ASN A 569 -27.21 -23.27 -9.49
C ASN A 569 -26.32 -22.40 -10.42
N LYS A 570 -25.25 -21.75 -9.95
CA LYS A 570 -24.34 -20.95 -10.80
C LYS A 570 -22.86 -21.05 -10.38
N VAL A 571 -22.12 -21.88 -11.13
CA VAL A 571 -20.68 -21.77 -11.48
C VAL A 571 -19.61 -22.15 -10.42
N LYS A 572 -18.45 -22.54 -10.97
CA LYS A 572 -17.31 -23.40 -10.58
C LYS A 572 -16.54 -23.08 -9.27
N LYS A 573 -15.80 -24.12 -8.84
CA LYS A 573 -15.31 -24.50 -7.50
C LYS A 573 -14.23 -23.65 -6.78
N ASN A 574 -13.69 -22.55 -7.31
CA ASN A 574 -12.41 -22.03 -6.78
C ASN A 574 -12.45 -20.78 -5.88
N SER A 575 -13.59 -20.14 -5.61
CA SER A 575 -13.65 -18.95 -4.72
C SER A 575 -14.21 -19.21 -3.31
N LEU A 576 -14.44 -20.47 -2.92
CA LEU A 576 -15.12 -20.83 -1.66
C LEU A 576 -14.22 -21.06 -0.43
N ARG A 577 -12.88 -21.16 -0.58
CA ARG A 577 -11.96 -21.55 0.52
C ARG A 577 -11.74 -20.47 1.59
N GLY A 578 -11.56 -19.21 1.19
CA GLY A 578 -11.23 -18.12 2.12
C GLY A 578 -12.37 -17.80 3.10
N MET A 579 -13.62 -17.85 2.62
CA MET A 579 -14.80 -17.53 3.44
C MET A 579 -15.17 -18.68 4.40
N MET A 580 -14.97 -19.94 3.98
CA MET A 580 -15.14 -21.10 4.88
C MET A 580 -14.10 -21.13 6.01
N SER A 581 -12.86 -20.71 5.77
CA SER A 581 -11.79 -20.66 6.79
C SER A 581 -12.15 -19.73 7.96
N VAL A 582 -12.74 -18.57 7.68
CA VAL A 582 -13.15 -17.60 8.70
C VAL A 582 -14.33 -18.14 9.53
N ILE A 583 -15.31 -18.77 8.87
CA ILE A 583 -16.46 -19.39 9.52
C ILE A 583 -16.01 -20.55 10.43
N LYS A 584 -15.08 -21.39 9.95
CA LYS A 584 -14.50 -22.49 10.74
C LYS A 584 -13.75 -21.98 11.97
N LYS A 585 -12.92 -20.94 11.86
CA LYS A 585 -12.21 -20.34 13.01
C LYS A 585 -13.14 -19.81 14.11
N VAL A 586 -14.29 -19.24 13.75
CA VAL A 586 -15.29 -18.76 14.74
C VAL A 586 -15.98 -19.93 15.44
N ILE A 587 -16.32 -20.98 14.70
CA ILE A 587 -16.89 -22.23 15.22
C ILE A 587 -15.89 -22.94 16.15
N ASP A 588 -14.63 -23.08 15.74
CA ASP A 588 -13.57 -23.72 16.53
C ASP A 588 -13.29 -22.93 17.82
N THR A 589 -13.28 -21.59 17.75
CA THR A 589 -13.10 -20.74 18.95
C THR A 589 -14.27 -20.88 19.91
N TYR A 590 -15.50 -20.95 19.39
CA TYR A 590 -16.69 -21.18 20.21
C TYR A 590 -16.65 -22.55 20.90
N GLN A 591 -16.32 -23.61 20.16
CA GLN A 591 -16.25 -24.97 20.66
C GLN A 591 -15.14 -25.16 21.71
N ASN A 592 -13.97 -24.53 21.50
CA ASN A 592 -12.81 -24.72 22.37
C ASN A 592 -12.77 -23.76 23.57
N GLU A 593 -13.24 -22.52 23.41
CA GLU A 593 -13.01 -21.44 24.38
C GLU A 593 -14.31 -20.76 24.89
N GLY A 594 -15.47 -21.05 24.28
CA GLY A 594 -16.78 -20.57 24.73
C GLY A 594 -17.16 -19.15 24.28
N MET A 595 -18.45 -18.77 24.49
CA MET A 595 -19.03 -17.50 23.99
C MET A 595 -18.26 -16.24 24.40
N ARG A 596 -17.77 -16.19 25.64
CA ARG A 596 -17.04 -15.01 26.16
C ARG A 596 -15.67 -14.87 25.51
N ALA A 597 -15.00 -15.97 25.20
CA ALA A 597 -13.73 -15.95 24.47
C ALA A 597 -13.90 -15.60 22.99
N VAL A 598 -15.02 -16.00 22.37
CA VAL A 598 -15.39 -15.52 21.02
C VAL A 598 -15.63 -14.02 21.03
N ALA A 599 -16.41 -13.50 21.99
CA ALA A 599 -16.65 -12.07 22.13
C ALA A 599 -15.36 -11.28 22.43
N ARG A 600 -14.48 -11.81 23.30
CA ARG A 600 -13.16 -11.24 23.60
C ARG A 600 -12.23 -11.29 22.39
N LYS A 601 -12.09 -12.42 21.69
CA LYS A 601 -11.23 -12.54 20.50
C LYS A 601 -11.77 -11.75 19.31
N ILE A 602 -13.08 -11.58 19.18
CA ILE A 602 -13.67 -10.66 18.20
C ILE A 602 -13.39 -9.22 18.61
N SER A 603 -13.58 -8.86 19.88
CA SER A 603 -13.20 -7.56 20.43
C SER A 603 -11.70 -7.27 20.27
N ASP A 604 -10.84 -8.25 20.51
CA ASP A 604 -9.37 -8.17 20.44
C ASP A 604 -8.86 -8.30 19.02
N LYS A 605 -9.62 -8.87 18.07
CA LYS A 605 -9.31 -8.85 16.63
C LYS A 605 -9.85 -7.59 15.96
N ILE A 606 -10.90 -6.99 16.50
CA ILE A 606 -11.36 -5.63 16.16
C ILE A 606 -10.38 -4.60 16.74
N ARG A 607 -9.84 -4.83 17.95
CA ARG A 607 -8.75 -4.05 18.59
C ARG A 607 -7.34 -4.41 18.10
N GLY A 608 -7.16 -5.59 17.49
CA GLY A 608 -5.88 -6.14 17.03
C GLY A 608 -5.70 -6.08 15.51
N ARG A 609 -6.77 -5.90 14.72
CA ARG A 609 -6.68 -5.29 13.39
C ARG A 609 -6.28 -3.81 13.49
N SER A 610 -6.47 -3.20 14.65
CA SER A 610 -5.79 -1.97 15.08
C SER A 610 -4.34 -2.22 15.53
N GLY A 611 -3.73 -3.36 15.23
CA GLY A 611 -2.32 -3.67 15.57
C GLY A 611 -1.39 -3.80 14.36
N VAL A 612 -1.93 -3.96 13.14
CA VAL A 612 -1.13 -4.00 11.89
C VAL A 612 -1.56 -2.92 10.89
N VAL A 613 -2.66 -2.19 11.16
CA VAL A 613 -3.02 -0.94 10.46
C VAL A 613 -3.25 0.17 11.49
N ASN A 614 -2.36 0.27 12.47
CA ASN A 614 -2.25 1.43 13.34
C ASN A 614 -0.79 1.84 13.39
N ASN A 615 -0.37 2.56 12.36
CA ASN A 615 0.50 3.70 12.56
C ASN A 615 0.36 4.53 11.31
N VAL A 616 -0.74 5.27 11.23
CA VAL A 616 -0.68 6.63 11.75
C VAL A 616 -2.09 6.90 12.26
N ASN A 617 -2.29 7.06 13.57
CA ASN A 617 -3.24 7.99 14.21
C ASN A 617 -3.10 8.00 15.73
N SER A 618 -2.07 8.67 16.23
CA SER A 618 -2.09 9.27 17.56
C SER A 618 -1.11 10.42 17.67
N ILE A 619 -1.59 11.53 18.23
CA ILE A 619 -0.96 12.69 18.87
C ILE A 619 -1.57 13.93 18.22
N ASN A 620 -2.61 14.55 18.78
CA ASN A 620 -2.76 14.93 20.19
C ASN A 620 -3.74 14.09 21.04
N SER A 621 -3.49 12.79 21.13
CA SER A 621 -3.42 12.20 22.46
C SER A 621 -1.95 11.89 22.70
N LYS A 622 -1.36 12.30 23.83
CA LYS A 622 -0.09 11.72 24.26
C LYS A 622 -0.18 10.22 24.02
N ILE A 623 0.83 9.62 23.37
CA ILE A 623 0.86 8.17 23.24
C ILE A 623 0.86 7.67 24.67
N ASP A 624 -0.28 7.11 25.06
CA ASP A 624 -0.42 6.44 26.32
C ASP A 624 0.52 5.26 26.25
N LEU A 625 1.67 5.37 26.90
CA LEU A 625 2.69 4.34 26.88
C LEU A 625 2.09 3.00 27.34
N SER A 626 1.03 3.02 28.17
CA SER A 626 0.36 1.81 28.65
C SER A 626 -0.33 1.04 27.51
N LYS A 627 -0.50 1.67 26.34
CA LYS A 627 -1.07 1.07 25.13
C LYS A 627 -0.04 0.72 24.06
N SER A 628 1.26 0.83 24.38
CA SER A 628 2.34 0.35 23.50
C SER A 628 2.22 -1.16 23.24
N PRO A 629 2.75 -1.70 22.12
CA PRO A 629 2.72 -3.14 21.84
C PRO A 629 3.17 -3.95 23.05
N GLN A 630 2.46 -5.03 23.39
CA GLN A 630 2.61 -5.86 24.60
C GLN A 630 3.96 -5.69 25.35
N MET A 631 3.88 -5.03 26.51
CA MET A 631 4.93 -4.77 27.50
C MET A 631 4.47 -5.25 28.89
N PRO A 632 5.39 -5.41 29.86
CA PRO A 632 5.02 -5.35 31.26
C PRO A 632 4.28 -4.06 31.60
N GLN A 633 3.53 -4.06 32.71
CA GLN A 633 2.89 -2.85 33.24
C GLN A 633 3.95 -1.77 33.45
N ILE A 634 3.61 -0.52 33.13
CA ILE A 634 4.59 0.58 33.19
C ILE A 634 5.07 0.79 34.62
N GLU A 635 4.16 0.68 35.58
CA GLU A 635 4.42 0.81 37.00
C GLU A 635 5.49 -0.20 37.44
N ASP A 636 5.49 -1.40 36.84
CA ASP A 636 6.47 -2.42 37.15
C ASP A 636 7.85 -2.14 36.53
N ILE A 637 7.90 -1.48 35.38
CA ILE A 637 9.15 -1.10 34.69
C ILE A 637 9.84 0.06 35.41
N VAL A 638 9.08 1.07 35.85
CA VAL A 638 9.63 2.27 36.50
C VAL A 638 9.97 2.06 37.99
N SER A 639 9.47 0.98 38.59
CA SER A 639 9.72 0.63 39.99
C SER A 639 11.17 0.19 40.20
N GLN A 640 11.84 0.79 41.20
CA GLN A 640 13.24 0.50 41.55
C GLN A 640 13.37 -0.61 42.62
N SER A 641 12.62 -1.70 42.49
CA SER A 641 12.75 -2.83 43.41
C SER A 641 14.05 -3.60 43.16
N VAL A 642 14.90 -3.70 44.18
CA VAL A 642 16.05 -4.62 44.16
C VAL A 642 15.66 -5.90 44.88
N TYR A 643 15.72 -7.03 44.18
CA TYR A 643 15.47 -8.32 44.81
C TYR A 643 16.59 -8.66 45.80
N LYS A 644 16.19 -8.96 47.04
CA LYS A 644 17.08 -9.55 48.05
C LYS A 644 16.62 -10.98 48.27
N LYS A 645 17.53 -11.93 48.03
CA LYS A 645 17.27 -13.36 48.24
C LYS A 645 16.86 -13.60 49.72
N PRO A 646 15.69 -14.20 49.99
CA PRO A 646 15.28 -14.57 51.34
C PRO A 646 16.20 -15.62 51.96
N GLU A 647 16.11 -15.79 53.28
CA GLU A 647 16.74 -16.94 53.96
C GLU A 647 16.02 -18.24 53.59
N LYS A 648 16.80 -19.32 53.53
CA LYS A 648 16.28 -20.67 53.32
C LYS A 648 15.33 -21.08 54.44
N ILE A 649 14.28 -21.81 54.10
CA ILE A 649 13.21 -22.20 55.04
C ILE A 649 13.28 -23.68 55.42
N ALA A 650 12.82 -24.01 56.63
CA ALA A 650 12.72 -25.39 57.12
C ALA A 650 11.42 -26.06 56.64
N LYS A 651 11.27 -26.27 55.33
CA LYS A 651 10.15 -27.00 54.72
C LYS A 651 10.64 -28.01 53.70
N THR A 652 9.88 -29.11 53.54
CA THR A 652 10.11 -30.11 52.47
C THR A 652 9.04 -30.08 51.39
N LYS A 653 7.85 -29.54 51.69
CA LYS A 653 6.77 -29.29 50.73
C LYS A 653 6.48 -27.80 50.68
N LEU A 654 6.42 -27.27 49.47
CA LEU A 654 6.43 -25.83 49.19
C LEU A 654 5.12 -25.38 48.53
N LYS A 655 4.75 -24.13 48.77
CA LYS A 655 3.73 -23.41 48.00
C LYS A 655 4.40 -22.74 46.80
N ILE A 656 4.20 -23.30 45.61
CA ILE A 656 4.86 -22.89 44.38
C ILE A 656 3.84 -22.26 43.45
N THR A 657 4.12 -21.04 43.00
CA THR A 657 3.24 -20.34 42.05
C THR A 657 3.98 -20.00 40.76
N PHE A 658 3.44 -20.45 39.63
CA PHE A 658 3.91 -20.04 38.31
C PHE A 658 3.14 -18.81 37.85
N ILE A 659 3.84 -17.70 37.67
CA ILE A 659 3.24 -16.46 37.14
C ILE A 659 3.39 -16.49 35.62
N THR A 660 2.27 -16.47 34.91
CA THR A 660 2.23 -16.53 33.44
C THR A 660 1.60 -15.26 32.86
N PRO A 661 1.98 -14.86 31.63
CA PRO A 661 1.16 -13.92 30.88
C PRO A 661 -0.22 -14.54 30.57
N PRO A 662 -1.15 -13.79 29.97
CA PRO A 662 -2.45 -14.33 29.55
C PRO A 662 -2.31 -15.58 28.67
N VAL A 663 -2.98 -16.66 29.05
CA VAL A 663 -2.85 -17.99 28.46
C VAL A 663 -3.90 -18.25 27.38
N GLY A 664 -3.47 -18.85 26.27
CA GLY A 664 -4.33 -19.35 25.18
C GLY A 664 -4.12 -20.86 24.92
N PRO A 665 -4.93 -21.49 24.03
CA PRO A 665 -4.77 -22.90 23.70
C PRO A 665 -3.50 -23.16 22.85
N GLY A 666 -2.85 -24.31 23.06
CA GLY A 666 -1.79 -24.83 22.16
C GLY A 666 -0.42 -24.15 22.25
N GLY A 667 -0.12 -23.42 23.33
CA GLY A 667 1.17 -22.75 23.52
C GLY A 667 2.24 -23.70 24.06
N GLY A 668 3.31 -23.93 23.29
CA GLY A 668 4.39 -24.86 23.66
C GLY A 668 5.04 -24.54 25.02
N GLY A 669 5.26 -23.26 25.34
CA GLY A 669 5.82 -22.87 26.64
C GLY A 669 4.90 -23.16 27.82
N HIS A 670 3.58 -22.99 27.65
CA HIS A 670 2.59 -23.34 28.66
C HIS A 670 2.49 -24.87 28.84
N SER A 671 2.64 -25.63 27.76
CA SER A 671 2.70 -27.11 27.83
C SER A 671 3.90 -27.57 28.64
N THR A 672 5.08 -26.98 28.47
CA THR A 672 6.27 -27.32 29.27
C THR A 672 6.05 -26.99 30.73
N ILE A 673 5.62 -25.76 31.07
CA ILE A 673 5.35 -25.36 32.46
C ILE A 673 4.31 -26.30 33.10
N ALA A 674 3.25 -26.65 32.37
CA ALA A 674 2.20 -27.53 32.86
C ALA A 674 2.70 -28.93 33.24
N ARG A 675 3.68 -29.46 32.50
CA ARG A 675 4.32 -30.75 32.82
C ARG A 675 5.04 -30.70 34.16
N PHE A 676 5.88 -29.69 34.38
CA PHE A 676 6.59 -29.51 35.64
C PHE A 676 5.64 -29.22 36.81
N ALA A 677 4.62 -28.38 36.57
CA ALA A 677 3.59 -28.09 37.56
C ALA A 677 2.84 -29.36 38.01
N ASN A 678 2.44 -30.22 37.06
CA ASN A 678 1.81 -31.50 37.35
C ASN A 678 2.71 -32.42 38.19
N PHE A 679 3.99 -32.54 37.81
CA PHE A 679 4.93 -33.35 38.56
C PHE A 679 5.12 -32.85 40.00
N LEU A 680 5.37 -31.55 40.18
CA LEU A 680 5.53 -30.95 41.50
C LEU A 680 4.28 -31.14 42.36
N GLN A 681 3.09 -31.01 41.77
CA GLN A 681 1.82 -31.24 42.46
C GLN A 681 1.67 -32.72 42.87
N ASN A 682 2.00 -33.66 41.99
CA ASN A 682 1.96 -35.09 42.30
C ASN A 682 2.98 -35.49 43.37
N ASN A 683 4.10 -34.78 43.46
CA ASN A 683 5.09 -34.93 44.53
C ASN A 683 4.70 -34.18 45.82
N GLY A 684 3.46 -33.68 45.94
CA GLY A 684 2.91 -33.14 47.18
C GLY A 684 3.20 -31.66 47.44
N HIS A 685 3.75 -30.92 46.47
CA HIS A 685 3.82 -29.47 46.55
C HIS A 685 2.45 -28.84 46.30
N GLN A 686 2.17 -27.71 46.96
CA GLN A 686 0.97 -26.93 46.65
C GLN A 686 1.28 -26.01 45.46
N VAL A 687 0.91 -26.47 44.26
CA VAL A 687 1.14 -25.71 43.03
C VAL A 687 -0.07 -24.83 42.72
N SER A 688 0.17 -23.58 42.29
CA SER A 688 -0.85 -22.69 41.75
C SER A 688 -0.33 -21.88 40.56
N PHE A 689 -1.25 -21.28 39.81
CA PHE A 689 -0.91 -20.36 38.73
C PHE A 689 -1.40 -18.97 39.06
N ALA A 690 -0.68 -17.94 38.60
CA ALA A 690 -1.12 -16.57 38.69
C ALA A 690 -0.99 -15.89 37.33
N ILE A 691 -2.00 -15.09 36.97
CA ILE A 691 -1.97 -14.31 35.73
C ILE A 691 -1.41 -12.94 36.00
N TYR A 692 -0.36 -12.61 35.25
CA TYR A 692 0.15 -11.27 35.11
C TYR A 692 -0.50 -10.63 33.89
N ASN A 693 -1.34 -9.63 34.10
CA ASN A 693 -1.90 -8.85 32.99
C ASN A 693 -0.81 -7.95 32.43
N THR A 694 -0.60 -7.98 31.12
CA THR A 694 0.32 -7.05 30.44
C THR A 694 -0.36 -5.71 30.23
N ASN A 695 0.39 -4.69 29.80
CA ASN A 695 -0.14 -3.35 29.56
C ASN A 695 -1.35 -3.34 28.59
N THR A 696 -1.38 -4.25 27.60
CA THR A 696 -2.44 -4.31 26.57
C THR A 696 -3.35 -5.53 26.63
N ILE A 697 -2.99 -6.59 27.37
CA ILE A 697 -3.76 -7.84 27.40
C ILE A 697 -4.10 -8.20 28.85
N SER A 698 -5.40 -8.27 29.12
CA SER A 698 -5.96 -8.71 30.40
C SER A 698 -6.70 -10.05 30.27
N GLN A 699 -6.58 -10.91 31.27
CA GLN A 699 -7.36 -12.14 31.38
C GLN A 699 -7.75 -12.37 32.85
N THR A 700 -9.00 -12.72 33.09
CA THR A 700 -9.46 -13.03 34.45
C THR A 700 -8.93 -14.40 34.90
N ALA A 701 -8.74 -14.58 36.22
CA ALA A 701 -8.29 -15.85 36.78
C ALA A 701 -9.17 -17.04 36.37
N LYS A 702 -10.49 -16.85 36.31
CA LYS A 702 -11.44 -17.89 35.89
C LYS A 702 -11.27 -18.28 34.42
N GLU A 703 -11.10 -17.31 33.53
CA GLU A 703 -10.87 -17.59 32.10
C GLU A 703 -9.57 -18.35 31.88
N ALA A 704 -8.50 -17.96 32.58
CA ALA A 704 -7.24 -18.68 32.52
C ALA A 704 -7.37 -20.10 33.08
N GLN A 705 -8.10 -20.28 34.18
CA GLN A 705 -8.37 -21.60 34.75
C GLN A 705 -9.12 -22.52 33.78
N ASP A 706 -10.12 -22.00 33.08
CA ASP A 706 -10.85 -22.76 32.05
C ASP A 706 -9.92 -23.19 30.90
N VAL A 707 -8.98 -22.34 30.48
CA VAL A 707 -7.99 -22.66 29.44
C VAL A 707 -6.97 -23.69 29.93
N PHE A 708 -6.42 -23.53 31.14
CA PHE A 708 -5.51 -24.49 31.75
C PHE A 708 -6.14 -25.88 31.85
N LYS A 709 -7.40 -25.95 32.27
CA LYS A 709 -8.15 -27.20 32.37
C LYS A 709 -8.38 -27.84 31.01
N LYS A 710 -8.90 -27.08 30.04
CA LYS A 710 -9.30 -27.62 28.72
C LYS A 710 -8.11 -27.96 27.83
N SER A 711 -7.09 -27.11 27.80
CA SER A 711 -6.00 -27.19 26.82
C SER A 711 -4.73 -27.86 27.35
N TYR A 712 -4.54 -27.88 28.67
CA TYR A 712 -3.32 -28.39 29.31
C TYR A 712 -3.60 -29.44 30.38
N GLY A 713 -4.88 -29.79 30.63
CA GLY A 713 -5.27 -30.81 31.61
C GLY A 713 -5.04 -30.41 33.06
N LEU A 714 -4.80 -29.12 33.35
CA LEU A 714 -4.48 -28.62 34.68
C LEU A 714 -5.75 -28.13 35.41
N SER A 715 -6.13 -28.79 36.50
CA SER A 715 -7.27 -28.38 37.34
C SER A 715 -6.86 -27.51 38.53
N THR A 716 -5.69 -26.87 38.45
CA THR A 716 -5.08 -26.10 39.52
C THR A 716 -5.80 -24.76 39.76
N VAL A 717 -5.69 -24.21 40.96
CA VAL A 717 -6.16 -22.86 41.29
C VAL A 717 -5.38 -21.82 40.49
N VAL A 718 -6.11 -20.91 39.85
CA VAL A 718 -5.54 -19.74 39.18
C VAL A 718 -5.95 -18.48 39.91
N LYS A 719 -5.01 -17.55 40.12
CA LYS A 719 -5.21 -16.25 40.78
C LYS A 719 -4.71 -15.11 39.88
N LEU A 720 -4.90 -13.87 40.31
CA LEU A 720 -4.16 -12.74 39.75
C LEU A 720 -2.82 -12.57 40.49
N ALA A 721 -1.77 -12.13 39.78
CA ALA A 721 -0.45 -11.92 40.39
C ALA A 721 -0.48 -10.95 41.58
N SER A 722 -1.38 -9.96 41.56
CA SER A 722 -1.59 -8.98 42.64
C SER A 722 -2.19 -9.58 43.91
N GLU A 723 -2.76 -10.78 43.86
CA GLU A 723 -3.41 -11.45 45.00
C GLU A 723 -2.45 -12.35 45.78
N LEU A 724 -1.19 -12.46 45.33
CA LEU A 724 -0.17 -13.31 45.93
C LEU A 724 0.39 -12.67 47.20
N THR A 725 0.38 -13.42 48.30
CA THR A 725 0.74 -12.93 49.63
C THR A 725 1.42 -13.97 50.53
N ASN A 726 1.38 -15.26 50.18
CA ASN A 726 1.79 -16.35 51.09
C ASN A 726 2.36 -17.56 50.34
N GLU A 727 3.24 -17.30 49.39
CA GLU A 727 3.95 -18.29 48.58
C GLU A 727 5.35 -18.54 49.15
N ASP A 728 5.85 -19.76 49.01
CA ASP A 728 7.25 -20.08 49.35
C ASP A 728 8.16 -19.81 48.13
N VAL A 729 7.63 -20.04 46.92
CA VAL A 729 8.34 -19.91 45.64
C VAL A 729 7.43 -19.27 44.60
N VAL A 730 7.96 -18.31 43.85
CA VAL A 730 7.30 -17.71 42.69
C VAL A 730 8.19 -17.80 41.45
N PHE A 731 7.63 -18.24 40.34
CA PHE A 731 8.30 -18.33 39.04
C PHE A 731 7.81 -17.25 38.10
N ALA A 732 8.73 -16.43 37.60
CA ALA A 732 8.55 -15.76 36.31
C ALA A 732 8.66 -16.79 35.19
N THR A 733 7.85 -16.66 34.13
CA THR A 733 7.79 -17.61 33.01
C THR A 733 7.90 -16.97 31.62
N SER A 734 7.75 -15.65 31.56
CA SER A 734 8.09 -14.80 30.42
C SER A 734 8.76 -13.51 30.91
N TRP A 735 9.44 -12.79 30.03
CA TRP A 735 10.15 -11.56 30.38
C TRP A 735 9.23 -10.51 30.99
N GLU A 736 7.95 -10.44 30.57
CA GLU A 736 6.98 -9.53 31.17
C GLU A 736 6.65 -9.90 32.61
N THR A 737 6.48 -11.19 32.90
CA THR A 737 6.19 -11.67 34.25
C THR A 737 7.35 -11.45 35.22
N ALA A 738 8.59 -11.38 34.73
CA ALA A 738 9.77 -11.12 35.56
C ALA A 738 9.71 -9.74 36.23
N TYR A 739 9.17 -8.73 35.55
CA TYR A 739 8.93 -7.41 36.13
C TYR A 739 7.88 -7.46 37.26
N GLY A 740 6.73 -8.12 37.02
CA GLY A 740 5.71 -8.31 38.05
C GLY A 740 6.23 -9.10 39.26
N VAL A 741 7.04 -10.13 39.01
CA VAL A 741 7.70 -10.92 40.07
C VAL A 741 8.68 -10.04 40.86
N LEU A 742 9.48 -9.19 40.20
CA LEU A 742 10.45 -8.31 40.87
C LEU A 742 9.77 -7.41 41.91
N ASN A 743 8.62 -6.84 41.56
CA ASN A 743 7.87 -5.91 42.40
C ASN A 743 6.89 -6.57 43.38
N LEU A 744 6.71 -7.88 43.30
CA LEU A 744 5.82 -8.60 44.21
C LEU A 744 6.30 -8.48 45.67
N LYS A 745 5.43 -7.95 46.53
CA LYS A 745 5.67 -7.75 47.97
C LYS A 745 5.47 -9.07 48.74
N THR A 746 6.42 -9.98 48.57
CA THR A 746 6.41 -11.30 49.19
C THR A 746 7.79 -11.68 49.73
N LYS A 747 7.83 -12.59 50.70
CA LYS A 747 9.05 -13.24 51.19
C LYS A 747 9.40 -14.51 50.41
N ALA A 748 8.67 -14.82 49.35
CA ALA A 748 8.93 -15.98 48.49
C ALA A 748 10.29 -15.88 47.81
N HIS A 749 10.93 -17.03 47.58
CA HIS A 749 12.07 -17.12 46.69
C HIS A 749 11.61 -16.90 45.24
N LYS A 750 12.29 -15.99 44.53
CA LYS A 750 11.96 -15.60 43.16
C LYS A 750 12.86 -16.33 42.16
N PHE A 751 12.23 -17.09 41.27
CA PHE A 751 12.88 -17.84 40.20
C PHE A 751 12.45 -17.31 38.84
N TYR A 752 13.24 -17.60 37.82
CA TYR A 752 12.87 -17.40 36.42
C TYR A 752 12.98 -18.71 35.64
N PHE A 753 11.85 -19.22 35.16
CA PHE A 753 11.77 -20.36 34.26
C PHE A 753 12.02 -19.91 32.81
N VAL A 754 13.29 -19.88 32.40
CA VAL A 754 13.73 -19.30 31.12
C VAL A 754 13.64 -20.34 30.00
N GLN A 755 12.66 -20.19 29.11
CA GLN A 755 12.40 -21.17 28.04
C GLN A 755 13.08 -20.85 26.71
N ASP A 756 13.46 -19.59 26.52
CA ASP A 756 14.13 -19.09 25.33
C ASP A 756 14.96 -17.85 25.68
N PHE A 757 15.80 -17.40 24.75
CA PHE A 757 16.46 -16.10 24.89
C PHE A 757 15.54 -15.02 24.34
N GLU A 758 14.59 -14.62 25.18
CA GLU A 758 13.44 -13.76 24.83
C GLU A 758 13.81 -12.40 24.19
N PRO A 759 15.00 -11.79 24.44
CA PRO A 759 15.41 -10.60 23.69
C PRO A 759 15.43 -10.81 22.18
N MET A 760 15.84 -11.99 21.69
CA MET A 760 15.89 -12.31 20.26
C MET A 760 14.52 -12.48 19.60
N PHE A 761 13.41 -12.33 20.34
CA PHE A 761 12.07 -12.25 19.74
C PHE A 761 11.81 -10.89 19.08
N PHE A 762 12.71 -9.93 19.28
CA PHE A 762 12.58 -8.55 18.81
C PHE A 762 13.87 -8.13 18.11
N GLY A 763 13.76 -7.24 17.12
CA GLY A 763 14.90 -6.45 16.68
C GLY A 763 15.44 -5.58 17.82
N VAL A 764 16.72 -5.21 17.75
CA VAL A 764 17.38 -4.40 18.79
C VAL A 764 16.62 -3.08 18.97
N GLY A 765 16.07 -2.89 20.17
CA GLY A 765 15.16 -1.78 20.52
C GLY A 765 14.64 -1.92 21.95
N SER A 766 13.64 -1.12 22.34
CA SER A 766 13.20 -1.05 23.75
C SER A 766 12.78 -2.40 24.35
N ARG A 767 12.03 -3.23 23.61
CA ARG A 767 11.62 -4.58 24.07
C ARG A 767 12.79 -5.54 24.22
N TYR A 768 13.75 -5.49 23.30
CA TYR A 768 15.00 -6.25 23.42
C TYR A 768 15.72 -5.87 24.72
N MET A 769 15.94 -4.57 24.95
CA MET A 769 16.67 -4.07 26.13
C MET A 769 15.94 -4.40 27.44
N LEU A 770 14.63 -4.28 27.46
CA LEU A 770 13.82 -4.56 28.64
C LEU A 770 13.72 -6.06 28.94
N ALA A 771 13.63 -6.92 27.92
CA ALA A 771 13.72 -8.36 28.10
C ALA A 771 15.10 -8.78 28.60
N GLU A 772 16.19 -8.21 28.05
CA GLU A 772 17.56 -8.51 28.47
C GLU A 772 17.80 -8.11 29.94
N ALA A 773 17.27 -6.96 30.35
CA ALA A 773 17.41 -6.46 31.72
C ALA A 773 16.87 -7.43 32.78
N THR A 774 15.86 -8.25 32.43
CA THR A 774 15.28 -9.24 33.35
C THR A 774 16.29 -10.27 33.84
N TYR A 775 17.34 -10.54 33.06
CA TYR A 775 18.42 -11.44 33.45
C TYR A 775 19.35 -10.83 34.52
N LYS A 776 19.23 -9.52 34.79
CA LYS A 776 20.02 -8.79 35.79
C LYS A 776 19.27 -8.64 37.12
N PHE A 777 18.05 -9.17 37.24
CA PHE A 777 17.18 -8.97 38.43
C PHE A 777 17.58 -9.81 39.66
N GLY A 778 18.59 -10.68 39.53
CA GLY A 778 19.09 -11.51 40.63
C GLY A 778 18.21 -12.71 40.97
N PHE A 779 17.22 -13.04 40.13
CA PHE A 779 16.47 -14.30 40.25
C PHE A 779 17.35 -15.50 39.96
N TYR A 780 17.03 -16.64 40.54
CA TYR A 780 17.65 -17.90 40.15
C TYR A 780 16.96 -18.45 38.90
N GLY A 781 17.73 -18.67 37.84
CA GLY A 781 17.24 -19.19 36.57
C GLY A 781 17.11 -20.71 36.57
N ILE A 782 16.04 -21.21 35.96
CA ILE A 782 15.92 -22.61 35.54
C ILE A 782 15.68 -22.59 34.03
N THR A 783 16.68 -22.95 33.24
CA THR A 783 16.68 -22.78 31.79
C THR A 783 16.31 -24.05 31.04
N ALA A 784 15.61 -23.89 29.91
CA ALA A 784 15.33 -24.98 28.98
C ALA A 784 16.59 -25.30 28.16
N GLY A 785 17.41 -26.22 28.66
CA GLY A 785 18.67 -26.61 28.05
C GLY A 785 19.87 -25.74 28.46
N LYS A 786 21.07 -26.28 28.20
CA LYS A 786 22.37 -25.73 28.64
C LYS A 786 22.77 -24.43 27.96
N TRP A 787 22.31 -24.23 26.72
CA TRP A 787 22.69 -23.05 25.94
C TRP A 787 22.17 -21.77 26.58
N LEU A 788 20.94 -21.80 27.06
CA LEU A 788 20.35 -20.68 27.77
C LEU A 788 21.09 -20.39 29.07
N THR A 789 21.57 -21.39 29.81
CA THR A 789 22.42 -21.17 31.00
C THR A 789 23.66 -20.35 30.66
N LYS A 790 24.36 -20.72 29.57
CA LYS A 790 25.51 -19.97 29.05
C LYS A 790 25.13 -18.54 28.66
N LYS A 791 23.95 -18.34 28.05
CA LYS A 791 23.47 -17.01 27.63
C LYS A 791 23.12 -16.11 28.80
N VAL A 792 22.31 -16.58 29.75
CA VAL A 792 21.87 -15.74 30.88
C VAL A 792 23.01 -15.45 31.87
N ALA A 793 24.00 -16.33 31.97
CA ALA A 793 25.21 -16.11 32.76
C ALA A 793 26.02 -14.87 32.31
N GLN A 794 25.95 -14.49 31.03
CA GLN A 794 26.59 -13.27 30.50
C GLN A 794 26.02 -11.99 31.11
N TYR A 795 24.82 -12.08 31.70
CA TYR A 795 24.12 -10.97 32.36
C TYR A 795 24.15 -11.10 33.90
N GLY A 796 24.92 -12.04 34.44
CA GLY A 796 25.04 -12.26 35.89
C GLY A 796 23.92 -13.09 36.52
N MET A 797 23.01 -13.66 35.73
CA MET A 797 22.00 -14.60 36.25
C MET A 797 22.65 -15.94 36.60
N LEU A 798 22.55 -16.34 37.86
CA LEU A 798 22.82 -17.73 38.26
C LEU A 798 21.68 -18.61 37.76
N ALA A 799 22.01 -19.71 37.11
CA ALA A 799 21.00 -20.61 36.60
C ALA A 799 21.48 -22.06 36.49
N ASP A 800 20.54 -22.98 36.66
CA ASP A 800 20.66 -24.37 36.25
C ASP A 800 19.76 -24.64 35.05
N TYR A 801 19.88 -25.82 34.45
CA TYR A 801 19.05 -26.23 33.31
C TYR A 801 18.35 -27.55 33.54
N PHE A 802 17.26 -27.75 32.82
CA PHE A 802 16.68 -29.07 32.56
C PHE A 802 16.91 -29.49 31.11
N ASP A 803 16.95 -30.80 30.87
CA ASP A 803 17.11 -31.36 29.53
C ASP A 803 15.74 -31.60 28.88
N PHE A 804 15.70 -31.55 27.55
CA PHE A 804 14.48 -31.85 26.81
C PHE A 804 14.18 -33.35 26.83
N GLY A 805 12.89 -33.71 26.83
CA GLY A 805 12.43 -35.09 26.77
C GLY A 805 11.34 -35.32 25.73
N VAL A 806 10.95 -36.57 25.57
CA VAL A 806 9.87 -37.01 24.66
C VAL A 806 8.85 -37.90 25.36
N ASP A 807 7.58 -37.78 24.97
CA ASP A 807 6.49 -38.68 25.39
C ASP A 807 6.54 -39.97 24.56
N LEU A 808 7.38 -40.93 24.96
CA LEU A 808 7.61 -42.16 24.20
C LEU A 808 6.32 -42.97 23.95
N ASP A 809 5.38 -42.96 24.88
CA ASP A 809 4.09 -43.66 24.74
C ASP A 809 3.22 -43.14 23.58
N ILE A 810 3.50 -41.92 23.10
CA ILE A 810 2.76 -41.28 22.01
C ILE A 810 3.51 -41.43 20.69
N TYR A 811 4.81 -41.15 20.69
CA TYR A 811 5.59 -40.98 19.47
C TYR A 811 6.34 -42.24 19.05
N LYS A 812 6.67 -43.16 19.97
CA LYS A 812 7.38 -44.40 19.64
C LYS A 812 6.42 -45.36 18.91
N PRO A 813 6.84 -45.95 17.76
CA PRO A 813 6.09 -47.02 17.12
C PRO A 813 5.86 -48.18 18.10
N LYS A 814 4.67 -48.81 18.03
CA LYS A 814 4.39 -49.99 18.86
C LYS A 814 5.31 -51.15 18.43
N PRO A 815 5.70 -52.06 19.33
CA PRO A 815 6.58 -53.19 18.99
C PRO A 815 6.09 -54.07 17.82
N SER A 816 4.79 -54.10 17.54
CA SER A 816 4.18 -54.83 16.42
C SER A 816 4.14 -54.06 15.09
N GLN A 817 4.56 -52.79 15.07
CA GLN A 817 4.52 -51.93 13.88
C GLN A 817 5.90 -51.90 13.22
N VAL A 818 5.96 -52.32 11.96
CA VAL A 818 7.13 -52.12 11.09
C VAL A 818 7.12 -50.68 10.58
N ILE A 819 8.20 -49.94 10.80
CA ILE A 819 8.36 -48.59 10.24
C ILE A 819 8.55 -48.74 8.72
N LYS A 820 7.66 -48.09 7.96
CA LYS A 820 7.75 -48.00 6.50
C LYS A 820 7.49 -46.58 6.07
N LYS A 821 8.51 -45.95 5.49
CA LYS A 821 8.47 -44.56 5.07
C LYS A 821 7.77 -44.40 3.73
N GLN A 822 7.03 -43.31 3.60
CA GLN A 822 6.45 -42.84 2.35
C GLN A 822 7.37 -41.76 1.76
N LYS A 823 7.29 -41.53 0.45
CA LYS A 823 7.96 -40.39 -0.20
C LYS A 823 7.30 -39.07 0.22
N LYS A 824 7.52 -38.66 1.47
CA LYS A 824 6.87 -37.55 2.14
C LYS A 824 7.88 -36.80 3.01
N ILE A 825 7.94 -35.48 2.80
CA ILE A 825 8.70 -34.52 3.61
C ILE A 825 7.71 -33.62 4.33
N ILE A 826 7.95 -33.36 5.59
CA ILE A 826 7.11 -32.47 6.39
C ILE A 826 7.88 -31.23 6.84
N PHE A 827 7.17 -30.12 6.99
CA PHE A 827 7.76 -28.86 7.42
C PHE A 827 6.98 -28.27 8.59
N TYR A 828 7.69 -27.96 9.67
CA TYR A 828 7.12 -27.24 10.81
C TYR A 828 6.96 -25.75 10.48
N ALA A 829 5.91 -25.44 9.74
CA ALA A 829 5.62 -24.12 9.18
C ALA A 829 4.86 -23.23 10.17
N ARG A 830 5.52 -22.19 10.69
CA ARG A 830 4.90 -21.16 11.54
C ARG A 830 5.33 -19.74 11.15
N ALA A 831 4.71 -19.21 10.09
CA ALA A 831 4.98 -17.87 9.57
C ALA A 831 4.85 -16.74 10.62
N HIS A 832 3.91 -16.81 11.56
CA HIS A 832 3.77 -15.79 12.62
C HIS A 832 4.86 -15.87 13.72
N THR A 833 5.79 -16.82 13.62
CA THR A 833 6.86 -17.05 14.60
C THR A 833 8.20 -16.99 13.88
N GLU A 834 8.74 -15.79 13.67
CA GLU A 834 9.94 -15.53 12.85
C GLU A 834 11.12 -16.49 13.15
N ARG A 835 11.35 -16.80 14.44
CA ARG A 835 12.39 -17.77 14.87
C ARG A 835 12.25 -19.21 14.34
N ARG A 836 11.14 -19.53 13.65
CA ARG A 836 10.90 -20.80 12.95
C ARG A 836 11.30 -20.77 11.48
N GLY A 837 11.86 -19.66 10.99
CA GLY A 837 12.47 -19.57 9.66
C GLY A 837 11.55 -19.99 8.52
N PHE A 838 10.28 -19.57 8.54
CA PHE A 838 9.27 -20.02 7.60
C PHE A 838 9.71 -19.80 6.14
N GLU A 839 10.20 -18.61 5.84
CA GLU A 839 10.67 -18.19 4.52
C GLU A 839 11.88 -19.01 4.07
N LEU A 840 12.87 -19.18 4.96
CA LEU A 840 14.04 -20.03 4.69
C LEU A 840 13.64 -21.46 4.36
N GLY A 841 12.67 -22.01 5.10
CA GLY A 841 12.18 -23.35 4.87
C GLY A 841 11.40 -23.50 3.56
N VAL A 842 10.57 -22.51 3.19
CA VAL A 842 9.89 -22.50 1.88
C VAL A 842 10.90 -22.48 0.74
N LEU A 843 11.92 -21.62 0.81
CA LEU A 843 12.95 -21.54 -0.22
C LEU A 843 13.75 -22.85 -0.33
N ALA A 844 14.11 -23.48 0.80
CA ALA A 844 14.79 -24.77 0.79
C ALA A 844 13.92 -25.89 0.18
N LEU A 845 12.63 -25.89 0.48
CA LEU A 845 11.68 -26.89 -0.04
C LEU A 845 11.35 -26.69 -1.51
N GLN A 846 11.40 -25.46 -2.02
CA GLN A 846 11.30 -25.20 -3.45
C GLN A 846 12.45 -25.90 -4.21
N ILE A 847 13.69 -25.65 -3.78
CA ILE A 847 14.89 -26.27 -4.36
C ILE A 847 14.79 -27.81 -4.28
N PHE A 848 14.37 -28.34 -3.12
CA PHE A 848 14.17 -29.78 -2.95
C PHE A 848 13.10 -30.34 -3.91
N LYS A 849 11.95 -29.66 -4.04
CA LYS A 849 10.81 -30.12 -4.85
C LYS A 849 11.10 -30.10 -6.35
N GLU A 850 11.92 -29.17 -6.81
CA GLU A 850 12.42 -29.13 -8.19
C GLU A 850 13.25 -30.38 -8.52
N LYS A 851 14.08 -30.85 -7.57
CA LYS A 851 14.90 -32.07 -7.75
C LYS A 851 14.13 -33.37 -7.52
N TYR A 852 13.18 -33.38 -6.57
CA TYR A 852 12.42 -34.55 -6.15
C TYR A 852 10.89 -34.32 -6.27
N PRO A 853 10.37 -34.17 -7.50
CA PRO A 853 8.97 -33.83 -7.74
C PRO A 853 7.99 -34.90 -7.24
N GLU A 854 8.43 -36.15 -7.08
CA GLU A 854 7.58 -37.26 -6.65
C GLU A 854 7.36 -37.32 -5.13
N TYR A 855 8.10 -36.53 -4.34
CA TYR A 855 7.89 -36.45 -2.89
C TYR A 855 6.72 -35.51 -2.55
N GLU A 856 5.79 -35.98 -1.71
CA GLU A 856 4.77 -35.13 -1.11
C GLU A 856 5.42 -34.18 -0.09
N ILE A 857 5.07 -32.90 -0.12
CA ILE A 857 5.48 -31.94 0.91
C ILE A 857 4.24 -31.53 1.71
N ALA A 858 4.29 -31.67 3.05
CA ALA A 858 3.19 -31.26 3.91
C ALA A 858 3.62 -30.30 5.02
N PHE A 859 2.85 -29.23 5.21
CA PHE A 859 3.10 -28.18 6.19
C PHE A 859 2.21 -28.39 7.41
N PHE A 860 2.78 -28.31 8.62
CA PHE A 860 2.05 -28.41 9.88
C PHE A 860 2.57 -27.41 10.92
N GLY A 861 1.76 -27.12 11.94
CA GLY A 861 2.04 -26.17 13.01
C GLY A 861 1.28 -24.84 12.88
N GLN A 862 0.86 -24.47 11.68
CA GLN A 862 0.00 -23.34 11.38
C GLN A 862 -0.79 -23.58 10.08
N ASP A 863 -1.99 -23.01 9.98
CA ASP A 863 -2.68 -22.83 8.71
C ASP A 863 -1.95 -21.82 7.81
N THR A 864 -1.47 -22.29 6.66
CA THR A 864 -0.70 -21.52 5.66
C THR A 864 -1.51 -21.16 4.41
N SER A 865 -2.82 -21.38 4.39
CA SER A 865 -3.68 -21.14 3.21
C SER A 865 -3.75 -19.69 2.71
N GLY A 866 -3.28 -18.73 3.51
CA GLY A 866 -3.17 -17.32 3.15
C GLY A 866 -1.80 -16.92 2.58
N TYR A 867 -0.88 -17.86 2.38
CA TYR A 867 0.44 -17.63 1.82
C TYR A 867 0.51 -18.26 0.43
N GLU A 868 1.15 -17.57 -0.51
CA GLU A 868 1.47 -18.09 -1.82
C GLU A 868 2.76 -18.92 -1.72
N ILE A 869 2.67 -20.22 -1.94
CA ILE A 869 3.80 -21.16 -1.87
C ILE A 869 4.13 -21.59 -3.30
N PRO A 870 5.41 -21.47 -3.74
CA PRO A 870 5.78 -21.63 -5.16
C PRO A 870 5.86 -23.10 -5.64
N PHE A 871 5.25 -24.04 -4.91
CA PHE A 871 5.23 -25.46 -5.26
C PHE A 871 4.02 -26.17 -4.64
N GLU A 872 3.68 -27.36 -5.17
CA GLU A 872 2.59 -28.17 -4.64
C GLU A 872 2.90 -28.69 -3.23
N TYR A 873 1.96 -28.49 -2.31
CA TYR A 873 2.07 -28.93 -0.92
C TYR A 873 0.70 -29.19 -0.28
N THR A 874 0.70 -29.97 0.81
CA THR A 874 -0.47 -30.23 1.66
C THR A 874 -0.44 -29.35 2.92
N ASN A 875 -1.44 -28.49 3.13
CA ASN A 875 -1.58 -27.71 4.36
C ASN A 875 -2.37 -28.51 5.42
N LEU A 876 -1.69 -28.99 6.48
CA LEU A 876 -2.29 -29.78 7.56
C LEU A 876 -2.71 -28.95 8.78
N GLY A 877 -2.29 -27.68 8.88
CA GLY A 877 -2.66 -26.80 9.99
C GLY A 877 -2.13 -27.27 11.35
N ILE A 878 -2.96 -27.19 12.39
CA ILE A 878 -2.63 -27.64 13.75
C ILE A 878 -3.20 -29.04 13.96
N LEU A 879 -2.34 -29.99 14.29
CA LEU A 879 -2.68 -31.41 14.49
C LEU A 879 -2.65 -31.79 15.98
N THR A 880 -3.43 -32.80 16.35
CA THR A 880 -3.36 -33.44 17.66
C THR A 880 -2.07 -34.27 17.80
N LYS A 881 -1.68 -34.61 19.03
CA LYS A 881 -0.48 -35.44 19.28
C LYS A 881 -0.50 -36.79 18.54
N ASN A 882 -1.67 -37.43 18.44
CA ASN A 882 -1.81 -38.72 17.75
C ASN A 882 -1.70 -38.56 16.22
N GLU A 883 -2.25 -37.48 15.66
CA GLU A 883 -2.10 -37.17 14.25
C GLU A 883 -0.65 -36.81 13.89
N LEU A 884 0.04 -36.06 14.76
CA LEU A 884 1.47 -35.76 14.62
C LEU A 884 2.30 -37.04 14.65
N SER A 885 2.08 -37.92 15.63
CA SER A 885 2.77 -39.21 15.72
C SER A 885 2.62 -40.03 14.42
N LYS A 886 1.39 -40.13 13.89
CA LYS A 886 1.15 -40.80 12.60
C LYS A 886 1.89 -40.12 11.45
N LEU A 887 1.82 -38.80 11.34
CA LEU A 887 2.48 -38.03 10.30
C LEU A 887 4.00 -38.23 10.34
N TYR A 888 4.60 -38.19 11.52
CA TYR A 888 6.04 -38.38 11.71
C TYR A 888 6.46 -39.80 11.32
N GLN A 889 5.70 -40.82 11.73
CA GLN A 889 6.00 -42.21 11.40
C GLN A 889 5.98 -42.48 9.90
N GLU A 890 5.06 -41.84 9.15
CA GLU A 890 4.94 -42.00 7.70
C GLU A 890 5.98 -41.19 6.90
N SER A 891 6.53 -40.11 7.47
CA SER A 891 7.40 -39.17 6.75
C SER A 891 8.88 -39.53 6.87
N VAL A 892 9.64 -39.36 5.78
CA VAL A 892 11.08 -39.61 5.75
C VAL A 892 11.83 -38.61 6.62
N ALA A 893 11.62 -37.33 6.36
CA ALA A 893 12.29 -36.25 7.07
C ALA A 893 11.34 -35.09 7.39
N CYS A 894 11.71 -34.34 8.41
CA CYS A 894 11.04 -33.12 8.83
C CYS A 894 12.02 -31.97 8.82
N LEU A 895 11.72 -30.92 8.04
CA LEU A 895 12.42 -29.65 8.15
C LEU A 895 11.91 -28.92 9.39
N VAL A 896 12.79 -28.67 10.36
CA VAL A 896 12.45 -28.05 11.64
C VAL A 896 13.50 -27.01 12.03
N LEU A 897 13.22 -25.73 11.75
CA LEU A 897 14.14 -24.64 12.06
C LEU A 897 13.88 -24.08 13.48
N SER A 898 14.98 -23.79 14.17
CA SER A 898 15.02 -23.23 15.51
C SER A 898 16.19 -22.25 15.61
N LEU A 899 15.89 -20.97 15.37
CA LEU A 899 16.90 -19.90 15.28
C LEU A 899 17.26 -19.26 16.64
N THR A 900 16.49 -19.53 17.70
CA THR A 900 16.78 -19.04 19.07
C THR A 900 17.12 -20.20 20.00
N ASN A 901 16.18 -20.79 20.76
CA ASN A 901 16.37 -22.03 21.50
C ASN A 901 15.77 -23.23 20.74
N VAL A 902 16.15 -24.45 21.12
CA VAL A 902 15.71 -25.67 20.45
C VAL A 902 14.19 -25.88 20.48
N SER A 903 13.67 -26.52 19.43
CA SER A 903 12.27 -26.94 19.35
C SER A 903 12.01 -28.17 20.23
N LEU A 904 10.76 -28.40 20.65
CA LEU A 904 10.36 -29.66 21.31
C LEU A 904 10.33 -30.84 20.32
N LEU A 905 10.19 -30.55 19.02
CA LEU A 905 9.92 -31.54 17.97
C LEU A 905 11.06 -32.53 17.68
N PRO A 906 12.36 -32.17 17.69
CA PRO A 906 13.42 -33.08 17.24
C PRO A 906 13.42 -34.44 17.95
N LEU A 907 13.21 -34.48 19.27
CA LEU A 907 13.13 -35.75 19.99
C LEU A 907 11.83 -36.53 19.70
N GLU A 908 10.72 -35.83 19.44
CA GLU A 908 9.45 -36.44 19.01
C GLU A 908 9.59 -37.08 17.62
N LEU A 909 10.25 -36.37 16.70
CA LEU A 909 10.56 -36.82 15.34
C LEU A 909 11.47 -38.05 15.36
N LEU A 910 12.58 -37.99 16.10
CA LEU A 910 13.47 -39.13 16.29
C LEU A 910 12.71 -40.33 16.86
N ALA A 911 11.91 -40.14 17.93
CA ALA A 911 11.14 -41.22 18.55
C ALA A 911 10.17 -41.88 17.56
N SER A 912 9.62 -41.13 16.61
CA SER A 912 8.76 -41.64 15.52
C SER A 912 9.54 -42.15 14.30
N GLY A 913 10.87 -42.15 14.34
CA GLY A 913 11.74 -42.55 13.24
C GLY A 913 11.75 -41.56 12.08
N CYS A 914 11.39 -40.29 12.27
CA CYS A 914 11.44 -39.25 11.24
C CYS A 914 12.73 -38.43 11.40
N VAL A 915 13.52 -38.29 10.33
CA VAL A 915 14.81 -37.60 10.38
C VAL A 915 14.60 -36.09 10.52
N PRO A 916 15.03 -35.45 11.62
CA PRO A 916 14.97 -34.00 11.75
C PRO A 916 16.12 -33.37 10.95
N VAL A 917 15.78 -32.54 9.96
CA VAL A 917 16.72 -31.66 9.28
C VAL A 917 16.56 -30.26 9.87
N MET A 918 17.63 -29.72 10.45
CA MET A 918 17.56 -28.47 11.20
C MET A 918 18.81 -27.62 11.09
N ASN A 919 18.68 -26.33 11.42
CA ASN A 919 19.84 -25.46 11.47
C ASN A 919 20.80 -25.88 12.60
N GLY A 920 22.09 -25.85 12.30
CA GLY A 920 23.15 -25.95 13.29
C GLY A 920 23.25 -24.68 14.16
N GLY A 921 24.29 -24.64 14.98
CA GLY A 921 24.56 -23.59 15.95
C GLY A 921 24.49 -24.11 17.39
N GLU A 922 25.24 -23.46 18.29
CA GLU A 922 25.34 -23.86 19.70
C GLU A 922 23.97 -23.98 20.37
N ASN A 923 22.99 -23.20 19.93
CA ASN A 923 21.64 -23.23 20.48
C ASN A 923 20.91 -24.55 20.30
N ASN A 924 21.24 -25.31 19.26
CA ASN A 924 20.70 -26.64 19.03
C ASN A 924 21.70 -27.72 19.46
N THR A 925 22.97 -27.61 19.05
CA THR A 925 23.97 -28.65 19.28
C THR A 925 24.41 -28.77 20.73
N LEU A 926 24.45 -27.69 21.52
CA LEU A 926 24.76 -27.78 22.96
C LEU A 926 23.60 -28.38 23.78
N VAL A 927 22.37 -28.27 23.28
CA VAL A 927 21.16 -28.70 24.00
C VAL A 927 20.82 -30.15 23.68
N LEU A 928 20.75 -30.53 22.40
CA LEU A 928 20.46 -31.91 22.00
C LEU A 928 21.72 -32.77 21.95
N GLY A 929 22.88 -32.17 21.67
CA GLY A 929 24.09 -32.91 21.36
C GLY A 929 24.12 -33.37 19.90
N ASP A 930 25.15 -34.16 19.62
CA ASP A 930 25.33 -34.87 18.35
C ASP A 930 24.59 -36.22 18.42
N ILE A 931 23.25 -36.15 18.45
CA ILE A 931 22.42 -37.36 18.45
C ILE A 931 22.44 -37.94 17.04
N ASN A 932 22.89 -39.19 16.93
CA ASN A 932 22.84 -39.94 15.69
C ASN A 932 21.40 -39.97 15.14
N GLY A 933 21.20 -39.39 13.95
CA GLY A 933 19.88 -39.23 13.32
C GLY A 933 19.36 -37.81 13.23
N ILE A 934 20.00 -36.81 13.84
CA ILE A 934 19.71 -35.39 13.59
C ILE A 934 20.66 -34.86 12.53
N GLU A 935 20.09 -34.25 11.49
CA GLU A 935 20.86 -33.68 10.39
C GLU A 935 20.97 -32.17 10.55
N TYR A 936 22.09 -31.73 11.14
CA TYR A 936 22.43 -30.32 11.26
C TYR A 936 23.06 -29.78 9.97
N THR A 937 22.67 -28.56 9.59
CA THR A 937 23.28 -27.83 8.46
C THR A 937 23.18 -26.32 8.66
N THR A 938 23.83 -25.54 7.81
CA THR A 938 23.72 -24.08 7.84
C THR A 938 22.28 -23.65 7.57
N ALA A 939 21.80 -22.61 8.27
CA ALA A 939 20.46 -22.02 8.07
C ALA A 939 20.38 -21.21 6.76
N TYR A 940 20.62 -21.87 5.62
CA TYR A 940 20.62 -21.27 4.29
C TYR A 940 19.87 -22.19 3.31
N PRO A 941 19.06 -21.64 2.38
CA PRO A 941 18.15 -22.46 1.57
C PRO A 941 18.80 -23.62 0.83
N THR A 942 19.94 -23.39 0.17
CA THR A 942 20.64 -24.45 -0.58
C THR A 942 21.20 -25.52 0.36
N SER A 943 21.84 -25.14 1.47
CA SER A 943 22.40 -26.08 2.45
C SER A 943 21.32 -26.94 3.14
N LEU A 944 20.13 -26.36 3.36
CA LEU A 944 18.97 -27.09 3.90
C LEU A 944 18.41 -28.07 2.85
N ALA A 945 18.28 -27.63 1.60
CA ALA A 945 17.80 -28.45 0.49
C ALA A 945 18.75 -29.62 0.20
N GLU A 946 20.06 -29.37 0.10
CA GLU A 946 21.10 -30.38 -0.08
C GLU A 946 21.03 -31.43 1.03
N LYS A 947 20.83 -30.99 2.28
CA LYS A 947 20.74 -31.91 3.40
C LYS A 947 19.47 -32.77 3.31
N LEU A 948 18.32 -32.19 2.99
CA LEU A 948 17.09 -32.95 2.71
C LEU A 948 17.29 -33.96 1.59
N CYS A 949 17.98 -33.58 0.50
CA CYS A 949 18.32 -34.47 -0.61
C CYS A 949 19.13 -35.68 -0.11
N SER A 950 20.18 -35.45 0.67
CA SER A 950 21.04 -36.54 1.17
C SER A 950 20.30 -37.55 2.06
N VAL A 951 19.24 -37.11 2.76
CA VAL A 951 18.42 -37.99 3.61
C VAL A 951 17.52 -38.88 2.75
N VAL A 952 16.91 -38.32 1.70
CA VAL A 952 16.00 -39.10 0.83
C VAL A 952 16.75 -40.01 -0.15
N GLU A 953 18.02 -39.72 -0.43
CA GLU A 953 18.91 -40.53 -1.27
C GLU A 953 19.42 -41.81 -0.56
N ARG A 954 19.07 -42.03 0.71
CA ARG A 954 19.45 -43.24 1.45
C ARG A 954 18.69 -44.47 0.98
N ASP A 955 19.42 -45.50 0.57
CA ASP A 955 18.85 -46.80 0.21
C ASP A 955 18.28 -47.58 1.41
N ASP A 956 18.70 -47.24 2.63
CA ASP A 956 18.36 -47.94 3.89
C ASP A 956 17.39 -47.18 4.79
N ILE A 957 16.57 -46.26 4.24
CA ILE A 957 15.82 -45.27 5.04
C ILE A 957 14.90 -45.89 6.10
N ASP A 958 14.25 -47.02 5.84
CA ASP A 958 13.38 -47.70 6.81
C ASP A 958 14.20 -48.28 7.99
N ALA A 959 15.35 -48.90 7.70
CA ALA A 959 16.25 -49.45 8.71
C ALA A 959 16.90 -48.33 9.54
N HIS A 960 17.31 -47.25 8.87
CA HIS A 960 17.82 -46.04 9.53
C HIS A 960 16.74 -45.42 10.45
N SER A 961 15.49 -45.33 9.98
CA SER A 961 14.37 -44.80 10.75
C SER A 961 14.08 -45.61 12.02
N ALA A 962 14.22 -46.94 11.97
CA ALA A 962 14.11 -47.79 13.14
C ALA A 962 15.26 -47.54 14.14
N ALA A 963 16.50 -47.49 13.65
CA ALA A 963 17.68 -47.25 14.49
C ALA A 963 17.62 -45.88 15.22
N ILE A 964 17.21 -44.82 14.54
CA ILE A 964 17.10 -43.49 15.17
C ILE A 964 15.94 -43.43 16.19
N SER A 965 14.86 -44.19 15.99
CA SER A 965 13.77 -44.31 16.97
C SER A 965 14.22 -44.98 18.25
N GLU A 966 15.05 -46.02 18.15
CA GLU A 966 15.62 -46.70 19.32
C GLU A 966 16.62 -45.81 20.07
N SER A 967 17.34 -44.92 19.38
CA SER A 967 18.37 -44.07 19.97
C SER A 967 17.88 -43.13 21.09
N VAL A 968 16.57 -42.86 21.16
CA VAL A 968 15.94 -41.93 22.12
C VAL A 968 15.15 -42.61 23.24
N GLU A 969 15.21 -43.93 23.37
CA GLU A 969 14.45 -44.71 24.38
C GLU A 969 14.71 -44.27 25.84
N GLY A 970 15.88 -43.70 26.13
CA GLY A 970 16.21 -43.17 27.46
C GLY A 970 15.91 -41.69 27.70
N LYS A 971 15.28 -40.99 26.74
CA LYS A 971 15.14 -39.52 26.73
C LYS A 971 13.75 -39.06 27.21
N SER A 972 13.24 -39.63 28.29
CA SER A 972 11.96 -39.19 28.88
C SER A 972 12.12 -37.89 29.69
N TRP A 973 11.00 -37.22 29.94
CA TRP A 973 10.97 -36.00 30.78
C TRP A 973 11.24 -36.25 32.28
N GLN A 974 11.20 -37.50 32.74
CA GLN A 974 11.20 -37.84 34.17
C GLN A 974 12.42 -37.27 34.93
N LYS A 975 13.62 -37.48 34.40
CA LYS A 975 14.86 -36.97 35.01
C LYS A 975 14.89 -35.45 35.08
N SER A 976 14.30 -34.79 34.08
CA SER A 976 14.19 -33.34 34.05
C SER A 976 13.25 -32.83 35.13
N TYR A 977 12.12 -33.51 35.35
CA TYR A 977 11.19 -33.17 36.43
C TYR A 977 11.84 -33.26 37.81
N GLU A 978 12.50 -34.38 38.10
CA GLU A 978 13.24 -34.61 39.36
C GLU A 978 14.35 -33.58 39.56
N LYS A 979 15.07 -33.25 38.48
CA LYS A 979 16.13 -32.24 38.52
C LYS A 979 15.59 -30.85 38.88
N VAL A 980 14.45 -30.45 38.31
CA VAL A 980 13.83 -29.15 38.63
C VAL A 980 13.36 -29.10 40.07
N GLU A 981 12.72 -30.15 40.59
CA GLU A 981 12.34 -30.22 42.01
C GLU A 981 13.57 -30.10 42.93
N LYS A 982 14.65 -30.82 42.60
CA LYS A 982 15.91 -30.74 43.34
C LYS A 982 16.50 -29.32 43.35
N ILE A 983 16.56 -28.64 42.21
CA ILE A 983 17.06 -27.26 42.12
C ILE A 983 16.22 -26.33 43.01
N ILE A 984 14.89 -26.48 42.98
CA ILE A 984 13.99 -25.67 43.81
C ILE A 984 14.28 -25.90 45.30
N LEU A 985 14.35 -27.16 45.73
CA LEU A 985 14.61 -27.51 47.13
C LEU A 985 15.98 -27.01 47.58
N GLN A 986 17.02 -27.19 46.76
CA GLN A 986 18.38 -26.72 47.03
C GLN A 986 18.43 -25.22 47.26
N GLU A 987 17.72 -24.44 46.46
CA GLU A 987 17.79 -22.98 46.54
C GLU A 987 16.87 -22.38 47.63
N VAL A 988 15.83 -23.11 48.05
CA VAL A 988 14.78 -22.60 48.95
C VAL A 988 14.89 -23.16 50.37
N THR A 989 15.41 -24.37 50.55
CA THR A 989 15.28 -25.11 51.82
C THR A 989 16.64 -25.37 52.49
N LEU A 990 16.63 -25.49 53.82
CA LEU A 990 17.85 -25.74 54.61
C LEU A 990 18.47 -27.13 54.37
N ASN A 991 17.66 -28.10 53.95
CA ASN A 991 18.05 -29.51 53.77
C ASN A 991 18.05 -29.96 52.29
N GLY A 992 17.96 -29.01 51.36
CA GLY A 992 17.79 -29.26 49.93
C GLY A 992 19.07 -29.34 49.13
#